data_AF-A0A8T7LYF2-F1
#
_entry.id   AF-A0A8T7LYF2-F1
#
_cell.length_a   1.000
_cell.length_b   1.000
_cell.length_c   1.000
_cell.angle_alpha   90.00
_cell.angle_beta   90.00
_cell.angle_gamma   90.00
#
_symmetry.space_group_name_H-M   'P 1'
#
loop_
_entity.id
_entity.type
_entity.pdbx_description
1 polymer ?
#
loop_
_entity_poly.entity_id
_entity_poly.type
_entity_poly.pdbx_seq_one_letter_code
_entity_poly.pdbx_strand_id
1 'polypeptide(L)'
;MNSKSNHWLQRPIHPALPAVTNEIALFAGIMLLALVTRFYDLGTRVMSHDESLHTYFSWLLYRGQGYQHTPMMHGPFQFHIIALTYFLFGVSDFTARIPAVLFSIATVWMVWYWRAYLGKWGAIVAAFLMVISPYMLYYGRYVRNEAFVGLSGILLLYAILRYIESGEKRYLYFVTAATVLHFTAKETAFIYTAQALIFLGVYLIVRITGQKWQGRGNLYNLFIILLAAAVLLAGIGAGIGYVNRHGELISSTETAAPANPITGPALPAAPVSVSVSTIFFIAAALVLLGAAIVLLAGYGWNNLLKERSFDLIVLLMSFVLPMLVAFPLEWLKTRLNVVIPTSAASVTALDTHSVTVIGLFTAAFFALAVAVGLFWNREWWKYALTFWLPFTILYTTVFTNAPGFFTGLLGSLAYWIEQQGVERGSQPEYYYILVQIPMYEFLTAIGVLAAIGLGVKRLSRRGAAVPREEAGEPSATASLDESRFRMFFSLMVYWVATSVVAFTIAGERMPWLTYHMAWPMVLLTGWGLGQIIEEVAERLSDGMSWQKTALSFSLLAVFLVGAFHVVRSLFGANPPFQGATLDQLHATSEFLFPLVIMILTGALLVHLMKEEFAGLGVVLLFILTVVAAFAMLIQGATLMTYASMPEAQTNLAPYAIRFAAALSAMTACIAGMIYLSRRSRDGVFVGFATLTAFALLAVQTGRTAFRASYIFYDDATEYLVYAHGATGIKDVMKQVEEISKRTTGGLNAIIAYDASQPDTGVSWPFVWYLRDYTALRSFDQPTRSLREATAVIVDQKNFDKIYPALGNEFYEFNYIRMWWPNQDYFNLNRERVLTAVTNPAIREGIFDIWFDRDYTKYAQATGNSSMTLTTWSPADQMKLFLRKDIASQIWNYGVGPTETAAVEDPLKDKTLVLPADNIFGSERYPSGLNAPRAIAVGLQADLYIADSRNHRILHIASDGSLLQQVGGFADAFTSDAPIGKFNEPWGVAVGPDGSVYVSDTWNHRIQKFTRDLTPVKMWGQYGQPIPGDASSATSFWGPRGIAVDAKGNVLVADTGNKRIVVFDSEGNYLTEFGSAGFDPGQFDEPVGIAIAPSGTVYVTDTWNQRVQAFTPSEDGRFYFPSLQWDVNGWFGQSLDNKPFIAVGLDEHVFITDPEGYRIIEFTADGQPVRTWGDFGSGAEEIGLAAGVAIDRLGFVWVTDAGNNRILKYRLP
;
A
#
# COMPACT_ATOMS: atom_id res chain seq x y z
N MET A 1 -21.09 -55.71 -27.79
CA MET A 1 -21.24 -55.30 -26.37
C MET A 1 -20.40 -56.25 -25.52
N ASN A 2 -19.19 -55.85 -25.13
CA ASN A 2 -18.34 -56.62 -24.21
C ASN A 2 -18.43 -55.99 -22.82
N SER A 3 -18.98 -56.73 -21.86
CA SER A 3 -19.42 -56.28 -20.54
C SER A 3 -18.33 -56.27 -19.46
N LYS A 4 -17.07 -55.96 -19.79
CA LYS A 4 -15.94 -56.06 -18.84
C LYS A 4 -15.06 -54.81 -18.61
N SER A 5 -15.47 -53.59 -18.97
CA SER A 5 -14.63 -52.40 -18.64
C SER A 5 -15.33 -51.05 -18.55
N ASN A 6 -16.60 -50.96 -18.12
CA ASN A 6 -17.22 -49.64 -17.90
C ASN A 6 -16.85 -49.10 -16.51
N HIS A 7 -15.73 -48.35 -16.44
CA HIS A 7 -15.36 -47.51 -15.30
C HIS A 7 -16.58 -46.71 -14.83
N TRP A 8 -16.78 -46.58 -13.51
CA TRP A 8 -17.95 -45.89 -12.94
C TRP A 8 -18.16 -44.47 -13.51
N LEU A 9 -17.07 -43.73 -13.75
CA LEU A 9 -17.10 -42.39 -14.36
C LEU A 9 -17.69 -42.36 -15.77
N GLN A 10 -17.60 -43.46 -16.52
CA GLN A 10 -18.11 -43.57 -17.89
C GLN A 10 -19.55 -44.09 -17.95
N ARG A 11 -20.11 -44.52 -16.81
CA ARG A 11 -21.51 -44.96 -16.75
C ARG A 11 -22.43 -43.74 -16.89
N PRO A 12 -23.52 -43.83 -17.66
CA PRO A 12 -24.50 -42.76 -17.74
C PRO A 12 -25.20 -42.60 -16.38
N ILE A 13 -25.49 -41.36 -15.99
CA ILE A 13 -26.22 -41.07 -14.73
C ILE A 13 -27.60 -41.70 -14.70
N HIS A 14 -28.24 -41.82 -15.86
CA HIS A 14 -29.54 -42.43 -16.03
C HIS A 14 -29.63 -43.08 -17.41
N PRO A 15 -30.27 -44.26 -17.57
CA PRO A 15 -30.41 -44.92 -18.87
C PRO A 15 -31.04 -44.06 -19.98
N ALA A 16 -31.89 -43.09 -19.61
CA ALA A 16 -32.53 -42.15 -20.55
C ALA A 16 -31.62 -41.01 -21.05
N LEU A 17 -30.46 -40.79 -20.41
CA LEU A 17 -29.50 -39.75 -20.78
C LEU A 17 -28.11 -40.36 -21.03
N PRO A 18 -27.94 -41.19 -22.09
CA PRO A 18 -26.71 -41.93 -22.32
C PRO A 18 -25.48 -41.05 -22.58
N ALA A 19 -25.70 -39.79 -22.98
CA ALA A 19 -24.63 -38.81 -23.21
C ALA A 19 -24.07 -38.18 -21.92
N VAL A 20 -24.83 -38.19 -20.82
CA VAL A 20 -24.40 -37.59 -19.55
C VAL A 20 -23.82 -38.68 -18.66
N THR A 21 -22.49 -38.75 -18.61
CA THR A 21 -21.78 -39.69 -17.76
C THR A 21 -21.60 -39.14 -16.34
N ASN A 22 -21.30 -40.01 -15.38
CA ASN A 22 -20.96 -39.59 -14.01
C ASN A 22 -19.78 -38.60 -13.98
N GLU A 23 -18.80 -38.74 -14.88
CA GLU A 23 -17.69 -37.77 -15.07
C GLU A 23 -18.22 -36.36 -15.39
N ILE A 24 -19.12 -36.25 -16.37
CA ILE A 24 -19.70 -34.97 -16.80
C ILE A 24 -20.56 -34.39 -15.67
N ALA A 25 -21.36 -35.21 -15.00
CA ALA A 25 -22.22 -34.76 -13.91
C ALA A 25 -21.42 -34.22 -12.71
N LEU A 26 -20.34 -34.92 -12.31
CA LEU A 26 -19.44 -34.44 -11.25
C LEU A 26 -18.76 -33.13 -11.63
N PHE A 27 -18.20 -33.05 -12.84
CA PHE A 27 -17.55 -31.83 -13.30
C PHE A 27 -18.55 -30.66 -13.41
N ALA A 28 -19.77 -30.91 -13.90
CA ALA A 28 -20.84 -29.92 -13.93
C ALA A 28 -21.23 -29.45 -12.52
N GLY A 29 -21.27 -30.36 -11.53
CA GLY A 29 -21.47 -30.02 -10.12
C GLY A 29 -20.36 -29.11 -9.56
N ILE A 30 -19.10 -29.39 -9.90
CA ILE A 30 -17.95 -28.53 -9.55
C ILE A 30 -18.07 -27.16 -10.22
N MET A 31 -18.49 -27.10 -11.49
CA MET A 31 -18.71 -25.84 -12.20
C MET A 31 -19.86 -25.04 -11.59
N LEU A 32 -20.94 -25.70 -11.15
CA LEU A 32 -22.02 -25.05 -10.41
C LEU A 32 -21.53 -24.50 -9.06
N LEU A 33 -20.72 -25.28 -8.35
CA LEU A 33 -20.10 -24.82 -7.10
C LEU A 33 -19.17 -23.63 -7.35
N ALA A 34 -18.38 -23.64 -8.43
CA ALA A 34 -17.56 -22.51 -8.85
C ALA A 34 -18.43 -21.28 -9.12
N LEU A 35 -19.51 -21.43 -9.89
CA LEU A 35 -20.46 -20.35 -10.18
C LEU A 35 -21.02 -19.75 -8.89
N VAL A 36 -21.57 -20.58 -8.00
CA VAL A 36 -22.18 -20.13 -6.74
C VAL A 36 -21.16 -19.43 -5.87
N THR A 37 -20.01 -20.05 -5.62
CA THR A 37 -18.97 -19.48 -4.75
C THR A 37 -18.43 -18.16 -5.31
N ARG A 38 -18.22 -18.02 -6.61
CA ARG A 38 -17.66 -16.78 -7.14
C ARG A 38 -18.68 -15.64 -7.21
N PHE A 39 -19.95 -15.92 -7.50
CA PHE A 39 -20.99 -14.87 -7.59
C PHE A 39 -21.67 -14.52 -6.26
N TYR A 40 -21.66 -15.41 -5.28
CA TYR A 40 -22.28 -15.15 -3.98
C TYR A 40 -21.61 -13.95 -3.29
N ASP A 41 -22.43 -13.03 -2.77
CA ASP A 41 -22.02 -11.90 -1.95
C ASP A 41 -20.90 -11.01 -2.55
N LEU A 42 -20.97 -10.76 -3.86
CA LEU A 42 -19.88 -10.10 -4.58
C LEU A 42 -19.79 -8.58 -4.33
N GLY A 43 -20.88 -7.92 -3.93
CA GLY A 43 -20.94 -6.46 -3.75
C GLY A 43 -20.65 -5.95 -2.33
N THR A 44 -20.66 -6.82 -1.32
CA THR A 44 -20.64 -6.39 0.10
C THR A 44 -19.26 -5.94 0.56
N ARG A 45 -18.19 -6.59 0.09
CA ARG A 45 -16.79 -6.23 0.38
C ARG A 45 -16.43 -4.82 -0.08
N VAL A 46 -15.68 -4.08 0.73
CA VAL A 46 -15.15 -2.75 0.40
C VAL A 46 -14.16 -2.81 -0.77
N MET A 47 -14.18 -1.81 -1.65
CA MET A 47 -13.14 -1.65 -2.67
C MET A 47 -11.85 -1.23 -1.98
N SER A 48 -10.82 -2.07 -2.03
CA SER A 48 -9.52 -1.72 -1.46
C SER A 48 -8.77 -0.68 -2.31
N HIS A 49 -7.64 -0.20 -1.80
CA HIS A 49 -6.77 0.77 -2.47
C HIS A 49 -6.58 0.48 -3.96
N ASP A 50 -5.96 -0.64 -4.31
CA ASP A 50 -5.69 -1.00 -5.72
C ASP A 50 -6.98 -1.29 -6.51
N GLU A 51 -8.02 -1.83 -5.85
CA GLU A 51 -9.30 -2.17 -6.47
C GLU A 51 -10.03 -0.90 -6.94
N SER A 52 -9.99 0.14 -6.10
CA SER A 52 -10.61 1.44 -6.35
C SER A 52 -9.98 2.17 -7.54
N LEU A 53 -8.69 2.01 -7.77
CA LEU A 53 -8.00 2.54 -8.95
C LEU A 53 -8.57 1.92 -10.23
N HIS A 54 -8.64 0.59 -10.29
CA HIS A 54 -9.16 -0.09 -11.49
C HIS A 54 -10.62 0.26 -11.75
N THR A 55 -11.44 0.33 -10.72
CA THR A 55 -12.87 0.63 -10.86
C THR A 55 -13.12 2.07 -11.27
N TYR A 56 -12.40 3.04 -10.70
CA TYR A 56 -12.53 4.46 -11.00
C TYR A 56 -12.09 4.80 -12.43
N PHE A 57 -10.89 4.37 -12.86
CA PHE A 57 -10.43 4.67 -14.22
C PHE A 57 -11.25 3.94 -15.30
N SER A 58 -11.79 2.76 -14.99
CA SER A 58 -12.77 2.10 -15.87
C SER A 58 -14.07 2.89 -15.98
N TRP A 59 -14.48 3.58 -14.92
CA TRP A 59 -15.66 4.44 -14.92
C TRP A 59 -15.43 5.71 -15.74
N LEU A 60 -14.25 6.34 -15.65
CA LEU A 60 -13.87 7.45 -16.53
C LEU A 60 -13.89 7.05 -18.01
N LEU A 61 -13.35 5.86 -18.33
CA LEU A 61 -13.39 5.31 -19.68
C LEU A 61 -14.84 5.08 -20.14
N TYR A 62 -15.69 4.49 -19.30
CA TYR A 62 -17.11 4.28 -19.57
C TYR A 62 -17.87 5.60 -19.81
N ARG A 63 -17.55 6.67 -19.07
CA ARG A 63 -18.17 8.00 -19.21
C ARG A 63 -17.69 8.79 -20.42
N GLY A 64 -16.71 8.29 -21.17
CA GLY A 64 -16.08 9.02 -22.29
C GLY A 64 -15.17 10.17 -21.84
N GLN A 65 -14.73 10.17 -20.57
CA GLN A 65 -13.78 11.16 -20.04
C GLN A 65 -12.31 10.78 -20.30
N GLY A 66 -12.09 9.63 -20.93
CA GLY A 66 -10.77 9.14 -21.33
C GLY A 66 -10.08 8.27 -20.29
N TYR A 67 -9.09 7.51 -20.75
CA TYR A 67 -8.16 6.71 -19.94
C TYR A 67 -6.79 6.78 -20.60
N GLN A 68 -5.74 6.98 -19.81
CA GLN A 68 -4.37 6.96 -20.28
C GLN A 68 -3.59 5.92 -19.49
N HIS A 69 -3.11 4.89 -20.19
CA HIS A 69 -2.26 3.87 -19.59
C HIS A 69 -0.97 4.49 -19.05
N THR A 70 -0.63 4.14 -17.81
CA THR A 70 0.68 4.39 -17.20
C THR A 70 1.20 3.07 -16.64
N PRO A 71 2.53 2.84 -16.59
CA PRO A 71 3.09 1.59 -16.06
C PRO A 71 2.63 1.23 -14.63
N MET A 72 2.28 2.23 -13.82
CA MET A 72 1.71 2.03 -12.47
C MET A 72 0.36 1.31 -12.48
N MET A 73 -0.42 1.41 -13.56
CA MET A 73 -1.77 0.88 -13.67
C MET A 73 -1.82 -0.61 -14.06
N HIS A 74 -0.68 -1.27 -14.26
CA HIS A 74 -0.59 -2.59 -14.91
C HIS A 74 -1.24 -2.59 -16.31
N GLY A 75 -1.55 -3.79 -16.83
CA GLY A 75 -2.06 -3.94 -18.18
C GLY A 75 -3.48 -3.36 -18.38
N PRO A 76 -3.77 -2.80 -19.58
CA PRO A 76 -5.01 -2.10 -19.87
C PRO A 76 -6.25 -3.01 -19.99
N PHE A 77 -6.09 -4.33 -20.11
CA PHE A 77 -7.19 -5.26 -20.38
C PHE A 77 -8.30 -5.18 -19.33
N GLN A 78 -7.91 -5.14 -18.05
CA GLN A 78 -8.84 -5.07 -16.93
C GLN A 78 -9.73 -3.81 -17.01
N PHE A 79 -9.15 -2.65 -17.35
CA PHE A 79 -9.90 -1.40 -17.44
C PHE A 79 -10.97 -1.43 -18.54
N HIS A 80 -10.61 -2.00 -19.69
CA HIS A 80 -11.52 -2.10 -20.83
C HIS A 80 -12.67 -3.07 -20.57
N ILE A 81 -12.39 -4.24 -19.97
CA ILE A 81 -13.44 -5.23 -19.70
C ILE A 81 -14.39 -4.80 -18.57
N ILE A 82 -13.89 -4.06 -17.58
CA ILE A 82 -14.74 -3.45 -16.54
C ILE A 82 -15.61 -2.34 -17.16
N ALA A 83 -15.04 -1.46 -17.97
CA ALA A 83 -15.80 -0.41 -18.66
C ALA A 83 -16.91 -0.99 -19.55
N LEU A 84 -16.63 -2.10 -20.26
CA LEU A 84 -17.64 -2.86 -21.00
C LEU A 84 -18.74 -3.40 -20.06
N THR A 85 -18.37 -3.87 -18.88
CA THR A 85 -19.33 -4.39 -17.91
C THR A 85 -20.23 -3.28 -17.34
N TYR A 86 -19.66 -2.09 -17.09
CA TYR A 86 -20.44 -0.90 -16.73
C TYR A 86 -21.42 -0.50 -17.84
N PHE A 87 -20.99 -0.58 -19.10
CA PHE A 87 -21.87 -0.33 -20.25
C PHE A 87 -23.04 -1.32 -20.33
N LEU A 88 -22.81 -2.60 -20.02
CA LEU A 88 -23.83 -3.65 -20.13
C LEU A 88 -24.79 -3.71 -18.95
N PHE A 89 -24.31 -3.45 -17.72
CA PHE A 89 -25.07 -3.75 -16.49
C PHE A 89 -25.16 -2.58 -15.50
N GLY A 90 -24.58 -1.42 -15.81
CA GLY A 90 -24.49 -0.29 -14.90
C GLY A 90 -23.31 -0.37 -13.93
N VAL A 91 -23.09 0.73 -13.20
CA VAL A 91 -21.92 0.93 -12.33
C VAL A 91 -22.28 0.53 -10.90
N SER A 92 -21.54 -0.41 -10.33
CA SER A 92 -21.68 -0.86 -8.93
C SER A 92 -20.46 -1.68 -8.49
N ASP A 93 -20.30 -1.88 -7.18
CA ASP A 93 -19.26 -2.78 -6.63
C ASP A 93 -19.40 -4.21 -7.17
N PHE A 94 -20.64 -4.67 -7.37
CA PHE A 94 -20.94 -5.99 -7.93
C PHE A 94 -20.51 -6.10 -9.40
N THR A 95 -20.93 -5.14 -10.24
CA THR A 95 -20.66 -5.18 -11.68
C THR A 95 -19.17 -5.03 -11.99
N ALA A 96 -18.42 -4.27 -11.19
CA ALA A 96 -16.97 -4.16 -11.30
C ALA A 96 -16.24 -5.52 -11.19
N ARG A 97 -16.76 -6.45 -10.38
CA ARG A 97 -16.13 -7.75 -10.08
C ARG A 97 -16.52 -8.89 -11.02
N ILE A 98 -17.55 -8.69 -11.87
CA ILE A 98 -18.01 -9.73 -12.83
C ILE A 98 -16.87 -10.25 -13.72
N PRO A 99 -16.00 -9.41 -14.32
CA PRO A 99 -14.91 -9.92 -15.16
C PRO A 99 -13.96 -10.87 -14.42
N ALA A 100 -13.55 -10.53 -13.19
CA ALA A 100 -12.68 -11.37 -12.39
C ALA A 100 -13.33 -12.73 -12.10
N VAL A 101 -14.62 -12.72 -11.74
CA VAL A 101 -15.42 -13.93 -11.49
C VAL A 101 -15.51 -14.82 -12.73
N LEU A 102 -15.82 -14.25 -13.90
CA LEU A 102 -15.93 -15.01 -15.13
C LEU A 102 -14.62 -15.69 -15.53
N PHE A 103 -13.49 -14.99 -15.38
CA PHE A 103 -12.17 -15.55 -15.67
C PHE A 103 -11.71 -16.58 -14.63
N SER A 104 -12.08 -16.40 -13.35
CA SER A 104 -11.87 -17.42 -12.31
C SER A 104 -12.63 -18.71 -12.64
N ILE A 105 -13.91 -18.60 -13.03
CA ILE A 105 -14.73 -19.75 -13.45
C ILE A 105 -14.17 -20.40 -14.72
N ALA A 106 -13.75 -19.58 -15.70
CA ALA A 106 -13.12 -20.08 -16.92
C ALA A 106 -11.80 -20.84 -16.64
N THR A 107 -11.04 -20.42 -15.63
CA THR A 107 -9.82 -21.11 -15.19
C THR A 107 -10.14 -22.52 -14.68
N VAL A 108 -11.19 -22.67 -13.86
CA VAL A 108 -11.67 -23.99 -13.38
C VAL A 108 -12.17 -24.84 -14.56
N TRP A 109 -12.95 -24.24 -15.47
CA TRP A 109 -13.47 -24.93 -16.65
C TRP A 109 -12.34 -25.46 -17.55
N MET A 110 -11.25 -24.71 -17.70
CA MET A 110 -10.12 -25.08 -18.53
C MET A 110 -9.49 -26.42 -18.13
N VAL A 111 -9.59 -26.82 -16.85
CA VAL A 111 -9.10 -28.11 -16.34
C VAL A 111 -9.74 -29.31 -17.06
N TRP A 112 -10.96 -29.16 -17.60
CA TRP A 112 -11.60 -30.20 -18.41
C TRP A 112 -10.75 -30.64 -19.60
N TYR A 113 -10.00 -29.72 -20.20
CA TYR A 113 -9.13 -30.02 -21.34
C TYR A 113 -7.82 -30.70 -20.92
N TRP A 114 -7.44 -30.60 -19.64
CA TRP A 114 -6.25 -31.23 -19.07
C TRP A 114 -6.42 -32.73 -18.76
N ARG A 115 -7.60 -33.32 -18.99
CA ARG A 115 -7.88 -34.75 -18.79
C ARG A 115 -6.87 -35.69 -19.47
N ALA A 116 -6.31 -35.28 -20.61
CA ALA A 116 -5.30 -36.06 -21.33
C ALA A 116 -3.97 -36.20 -20.56
N TYR A 117 -3.68 -35.30 -19.63
CA TYR A 117 -2.45 -35.30 -18.82
C TYR A 117 -2.70 -35.70 -17.37
N LEU A 118 -3.81 -35.23 -16.79
CA LEU A 118 -4.17 -35.48 -15.39
C LEU A 118 -4.86 -36.85 -15.18
N GLY A 119 -5.44 -37.42 -16.23
CA GLY A 119 -6.44 -38.49 -16.10
C GLY A 119 -7.80 -37.94 -15.69
N LYS A 120 -8.83 -38.79 -15.72
CA LYS A 120 -10.23 -38.39 -15.45
C LYS A 120 -10.44 -37.98 -14.00
N TRP A 121 -10.01 -38.82 -13.05
CA TRP A 121 -10.06 -38.50 -11.63
C TRP A 121 -9.17 -37.30 -11.30
N GLY A 122 -7.98 -37.21 -11.89
CA GLY A 122 -7.09 -36.08 -11.65
C GLY A 122 -7.65 -34.74 -12.10
N ALA A 123 -8.38 -34.69 -13.22
CA ALA A 123 -9.07 -33.48 -13.67
C ALA A 123 -10.22 -33.07 -12.74
N ILE A 124 -11.02 -34.03 -12.25
CA ILE A 124 -12.10 -33.77 -11.28
C ILE A 124 -11.51 -33.21 -9.97
N VAL A 125 -10.45 -33.84 -9.45
CA VAL A 125 -9.77 -33.40 -8.22
C VAL A 125 -9.14 -32.02 -8.42
N ALA A 126 -8.41 -31.79 -9.51
CA ALA A 126 -7.81 -30.49 -9.79
C ALA A 126 -8.87 -29.38 -9.88
N ALA A 127 -9.98 -29.62 -10.58
CA ALA A 127 -11.06 -28.65 -10.69
C ALA A 127 -11.68 -28.35 -9.31
N PHE A 128 -11.94 -29.39 -8.50
CA PHE A 128 -12.44 -29.20 -7.13
C PHE A 128 -11.46 -28.41 -6.26
N LEU A 129 -10.17 -28.73 -6.31
CA LEU A 129 -9.11 -28.02 -5.58
C LEU A 129 -9.00 -26.55 -6.00
N MET A 130 -9.17 -26.22 -7.29
CA MET A 130 -9.22 -24.82 -7.73
C MET A 130 -10.44 -24.08 -7.18
N VAL A 131 -11.58 -24.78 -7.00
CA VAL A 131 -12.79 -24.20 -6.40
C VAL A 131 -12.56 -23.85 -4.92
N ILE A 132 -11.89 -24.73 -4.16
CA ILE A 132 -11.68 -24.56 -2.72
C ILE A 132 -10.33 -23.93 -2.33
N SER A 133 -9.43 -23.64 -3.27
CA SER A 133 -8.16 -22.95 -2.99
C SER A 133 -8.44 -21.55 -2.42
N PRO A 134 -7.89 -21.19 -1.24
CA PRO A 134 -8.12 -19.87 -0.66
C PRO A 134 -7.66 -18.74 -1.57
N TYR A 135 -6.48 -18.87 -2.19
CA TYR A 135 -5.98 -17.86 -3.13
C TYR A 135 -6.85 -17.73 -4.38
N MET A 136 -7.23 -18.86 -4.97
CA MET A 136 -7.99 -18.84 -6.21
C MET A 136 -9.44 -18.38 -6.02
N LEU A 137 -10.03 -18.66 -4.86
CA LEU A 137 -11.36 -18.16 -4.51
C LEU A 137 -11.32 -16.67 -4.15
N TYR A 138 -10.38 -16.27 -3.29
CA TYR A 138 -10.27 -14.89 -2.81
C TYR A 138 -9.96 -13.91 -3.95
N TYR A 139 -8.88 -14.14 -4.68
CA TYR A 139 -8.48 -13.28 -5.81
C TYR A 139 -9.35 -13.48 -7.05
N GLY A 140 -10.05 -14.61 -7.15
CA GLY A 140 -11.03 -14.85 -8.22
C GLY A 140 -12.31 -14.00 -8.12
N ARG A 141 -12.52 -13.32 -6.98
CA ARG A 141 -13.68 -12.44 -6.72
C ARG A 141 -13.29 -10.97 -6.58
N TYR A 142 -12.00 -10.67 -6.76
CA TYR A 142 -11.41 -9.37 -6.47
C TYR A 142 -11.03 -8.66 -7.77
N VAL A 143 -11.26 -7.35 -7.89
CA VAL A 143 -10.93 -6.57 -9.12
C VAL A 143 -9.41 -6.34 -9.20
N ARG A 144 -8.68 -7.42 -9.47
CA ARG A 144 -7.26 -7.43 -9.80
C ARG A 144 -6.96 -8.40 -10.95
N ASN A 145 -5.75 -8.28 -11.47
CA ASN A 145 -5.33 -8.95 -12.68
C ASN A 145 -5.12 -10.47 -12.53
N GLU A 146 -5.06 -11.03 -11.31
CA GLU A 146 -4.71 -12.43 -11.07
C GLU A 146 -5.68 -13.42 -11.72
N ALA A 147 -6.98 -13.12 -11.78
CA ALA A 147 -7.96 -13.99 -12.43
C ALA A 147 -7.71 -14.13 -13.95
N PHE A 148 -7.37 -13.02 -14.62
CA PHE A 148 -7.04 -13.02 -16.06
C PHE A 148 -5.73 -13.78 -16.32
N VAL A 149 -4.73 -13.56 -15.46
CA VAL A 149 -3.44 -14.24 -15.53
C VAL A 149 -3.57 -15.75 -15.26
N GLY A 150 -4.48 -16.15 -14.37
CA GLY A 150 -4.77 -17.56 -14.10
C GLY A 150 -5.22 -18.30 -15.37
N LEU A 151 -6.18 -17.73 -16.10
CA LEU A 151 -6.68 -18.30 -17.34
C LEU A 151 -5.61 -18.32 -18.44
N SER A 152 -4.88 -17.21 -18.63
CA SER A 152 -3.83 -17.15 -19.65
C SER A 152 -2.69 -18.13 -19.34
N GLY A 153 -2.30 -18.28 -18.08
CA GLY A 153 -1.26 -19.18 -17.62
C GLY A 153 -1.58 -20.66 -17.87
N ILE A 154 -2.77 -21.10 -17.45
CA ILE A 154 -3.20 -22.49 -17.69
C ILE A 154 -3.40 -22.77 -19.18
N LEU A 155 -3.88 -21.81 -19.96
CA LEU A 155 -4.02 -21.95 -21.41
C LEU A 155 -2.66 -22.02 -22.11
N LEU A 156 -1.70 -21.20 -21.70
CA LEU A 156 -0.33 -21.18 -22.23
C LEU A 156 0.34 -22.54 -22.07
N LEU A 157 0.37 -23.09 -20.85
CA LEU A 157 1.02 -24.38 -20.60
C LEU A 157 0.32 -25.53 -21.32
N TYR A 158 -1.02 -25.51 -21.37
CA TYR A 158 -1.79 -26.47 -22.15
C TYR A 158 -1.44 -26.42 -23.63
N ALA A 159 -1.41 -25.21 -24.22
CA ALA A 159 -1.12 -25.03 -25.64
C ALA A 159 0.33 -25.44 -25.99
N ILE A 160 1.30 -25.16 -25.11
CA ILE A 160 2.69 -25.64 -25.25
C ILE A 160 2.74 -27.17 -25.29
N LEU A 161 2.11 -27.85 -24.32
CA LEU A 161 2.08 -29.32 -24.27
C LEU A 161 1.43 -29.91 -25.53
N ARG A 162 0.27 -29.36 -25.94
CA ARG A 162 -0.45 -29.83 -27.13
C ARG A 162 0.30 -29.57 -28.43
N TYR A 163 1.01 -28.45 -28.55
CA TYR A 163 1.83 -28.18 -29.72
C TYR A 163 2.99 -29.16 -29.82
N ILE A 164 3.72 -29.40 -28.71
CA ILE A 164 4.84 -30.34 -28.72
C ILE A 164 4.37 -31.77 -29.02
N GLU A 165 3.18 -32.16 -28.56
CA GLU A 165 2.59 -33.47 -28.83
C GLU A 165 2.09 -33.63 -30.28
N SER A 166 1.30 -32.67 -30.79
CA SER A 166 0.59 -32.81 -32.07
C SER A 166 1.31 -32.17 -33.26
N GLY A 167 2.06 -31.09 -33.03
CA GLY A 167 2.63 -30.23 -34.08
C GLY A 167 1.58 -29.40 -34.84
N GLU A 168 0.31 -29.38 -34.39
CA GLU A 168 -0.74 -28.66 -35.10
C GLU A 168 -0.60 -27.14 -34.90
N LYS A 169 -0.57 -26.39 -36.01
CA LYS A 169 -0.40 -24.92 -36.01
C LYS A 169 -1.44 -24.16 -35.19
N ARG A 170 -2.65 -24.70 -34.96
CA ARG A 170 -3.68 -24.04 -34.14
C ARG A 170 -3.21 -23.75 -32.71
N TYR A 171 -2.33 -24.59 -32.15
CA TYR A 171 -1.82 -24.38 -30.79
C TYR A 171 -0.82 -23.22 -30.73
N LEU A 172 -0.16 -22.86 -31.84
CA LEU A 172 0.65 -21.63 -31.91
C LEU A 172 -0.22 -20.37 -31.80
N TYR A 173 -1.44 -20.39 -32.36
CA TYR A 173 -2.42 -19.32 -32.13
C TYR A 173 -2.88 -19.27 -30.67
N PHE A 174 -3.11 -20.42 -30.02
CA PHE A 174 -3.46 -20.43 -28.59
C PHE A 174 -2.33 -19.97 -27.68
N VAL A 175 -1.07 -20.33 -27.97
CA VAL A 175 0.09 -19.75 -27.30
C VAL A 175 0.09 -18.25 -27.48
N THR A 176 -0.05 -17.76 -28.72
CA THR A 176 -0.07 -16.32 -29.04
C THR A 176 -1.20 -15.58 -28.31
N ALA A 177 -2.42 -16.14 -28.31
CA ALA A 177 -3.59 -15.57 -27.65
C ALA A 177 -3.44 -15.53 -26.11
N ALA A 178 -2.89 -16.60 -25.52
CA ALA A 178 -2.58 -16.63 -24.09
C ALA A 178 -1.51 -15.61 -23.73
N THR A 179 -0.45 -15.50 -24.54
CA THR A 179 0.65 -14.55 -24.31
C THR A 179 0.17 -13.10 -24.42
N VAL A 180 -0.61 -12.72 -25.44
CA VAL A 180 -1.12 -11.34 -25.55
C VAL A 180 -2.07 -11.00 -24.42
N LEU A 181 -2.98 -11.91 -24.03
CA LEU A 181 -3.88 -11.70 -22.89
C LEU A 181 -3.09 -11.48 -21.59
N HIS A 182 -1.97 -12.19 -21.41
CA HIS A 182 -1.11 -12.00 -20.25
C HIS A 182 -0.42 -10.63 -20.28
N PHE A 183 0.20 -10.26 -21.40
CA PHE A 183 0.90 -8.98 -21.56
C PHE A 183 -0.03 -7.75 -21.49
N THR A 184 -1.32 -7.92 -21.79
CA THR A 184 -2.32 -6.86 -21.62
C THR A 184 -2.99 -6.88 -20.25
N ALA A 185 -2.71 -7.89 -19.42
CA ALA A 185 -3.20 -7.97 -18.04
C ALA A 185 -2.15 -7.51 -17.02
N LYS A 186 -0.93 -8.07 -17.02
CA LYS A 186 0.06 -7.77 -15.97
C LYS A 186 1.50 -8.08 -16.39
N GLU A 187 2.45 -7.34 -15.83
CA GLU A 187 3.90 -7.48 -16.03
C GLU A 187 4.46 -8.86 -15.63
N THR A 188 3.72 -9.64 -14.83
CA THR A 188 4.05 -11.06 -14.57
C THR A 188 4.17 -11.90 -15.85
N ALA A 189 3.68 -11.42 -16.99
CA ALA A 189 3.89 -11.99 -18.32
C ALA A 189 5.39 -12.16 -18.66
N PHE A 190 6.26 -11.26 -18.19
CA PHE A 190 7.71 -11.35 -18.39
C PHE A 190 8.28 -12.58 -17.69
N ILE A 191 7.88 -12.83 -16.43
CA ILE A 191 8.30 -14.01 -15.66
C ILE A 191 7.78 -15.28 -16.32
N TYR A 192 6.50 -15.35 -16.68
CA TYR A 192 5.90 -16.53 -17.32
C TYR A 192 6.58 -16.85 -18.65
N THR A 193 6.85 -15.84 -19.45
CA THR A 193 7.50 -16.04 -20.74
C THR A 193 8.95 -16.48 -20.55
N ALA A 194 9.68 -15.92 -19.57
CA ALA A 194 11.03 -16.35 -19.22
C ALA A 194 11.05 -17.81 -18.73
N GLN A 195 10.14 -18.20 -17.83
CA GLN A 195 10.01 -19.59 -17.38
C GLN A 195 9.72 -20.55 -18.55
N ALA A 196 8.80 -20.18 -19.45
CA ALA A 196 8.50 -20.97 -20.63
C ALA A 196 9.73 -21.11 -21.54
N LEU A 197 10.44 -20.02 -21.82
CA LEU A 197 11.64 -20.01 -22.66
C LEU A 197 12.77 -20.86 -22.06
N ILE A 198 13.01 -20.75 -20.75
CA ILE A 198 14.02 -21.56 -20.05
C ILE A 198 13.65 -23.04 -20.12
N PHE A 199 12.40 -23.41 -19.80
CA PHE A 199 11.94 -24.79 -19.91
C PHE A 199 12.11 -25.34 -21.33
N LEU A 200 11.64 -24.60 -22.34
CA LEU A 200 11.72 -24.99 -23.74
C LEU A 200 13.17 -25.10 -24.22
N GLY A 201 14.05 -24.20 -23.75
CA GLY A 201 15.48 -24.22 -24.04
C GLY A 201 16.16 -25.46 -23.45
N VAL A 202 15.94 -25.76 -22.17
CA VAL A 202 16.44 -26.99 -21.53
C VAL A 202 15.88 -28.23 -22.22
N TYR A 203 14.59 -28.23 -22.53
CA TYR A 203 13.94 -29.34 -23.25
C TYR A 203 14.55 -29.55 -24.64
N LEU A 204 14.78 -28.47 -25.40
CA LEU A 204 15.44 -28.52 -26.70
C LEU A 204 16.87 -29.07 -26.58
N ILE A 205 17.64 -28.64 -25.58
CA ILE A 205 18.99 -29.15 -25.32
C ILE A 205 18.96 -30.65 -25.03
N VAL A 206 18.06 -31.12 -24.15
CA VAL A 206 17.92 -32.56 -23.83
C VAL A 206 17.56 -33.36 -25.08
N ARG A 207 16.70 -32.81 -25.95
CA ARG A 207 16.31 -33.45 -27.22
C ARG A 207 17.46 -33.53 -28.22
N ILE A 208 18.22 -32.46 -28.37
CA ILE A 208 19.35 -32.37 -29.31
C ILE A 208 20.51 -33.26 -28.84
N THR A 209 20.79 -33.28 -27.54
CA THR A 209 21.88 -34.09 -26.97
C THR A 209 21.54 -35.58 -26.92
N GLY A 210 20.25 -35.93 -26.88
CA GLY A 210 19.78 -37.30 -27.03
C GLY A 210 19.84 -37.89 -28.45
N GLN A 211 20.13 -37.07 -29.48
CA GLN A 211 20.20 -37.50 -30.88
C GLN A 211 21.65 -37.64 -31.37
N LYS A 212 21.90 -38.58 -32.30
CA LYS A 212 23.23 -38.78 -32.89
C LYS A 212 23.53 -37.72 -33.96
N TRP A 213 24.59 -36.91 -33.77
CA TRP A 213 25.06 -35.92 -34.75
C TRP A 213 25.89 -36.62 -35.84
N GLN A 214 25.27 -36.93 -36.98
CA GLN A 214 25.88 -37.74 -38.05
C GLN A 214 27.23 -37.16 -38.52
N GLY A 215 28.32 -37.90 -38.31
CA GLY A 215 29.67 -37.58 -38.79
C GLY A 215 30.37 -36.38 -38.11
N ARG A 216 29.81 -35.81 -37.03
CA ARG A 216 30.28 -34.53 -36.43
C ARG A 216 30.49 -34.60 -34.91
N GLY A 217 31.06 -35.69 -34.41
CA GLY A 217 31.27 -35.93 -32.98
C GLY A 217 32.11 -34.86 -32.25
N ASN A 218 33.09 -34.25 -32.93
CA ASN A 218 33.92 -33.20 -32.34
C ASN A 218 33.12 -31.92 -32.05
N LEU A 219 32.20 -31.53 -32.95
CA LEU A 219 31.32 -30.38 -32.74
C LEU A 219 30.30 -30.65 -31.63
N TYR A 220 29.84 -31.89 -31.50
CA TYR A 220 28.99 -32.30 -30.38
C TYR A 220 29.71 -32.12 -29.04
N ASN A 221 30.93 -32.65 -28.90
CA ASN A 221 31.70 -32.51 -27.66
C ASN A 221 32.00 -31.03 -27.34
N LEU A 222 32.36 -30.23 -28.36
CA LEU A 222 32.56 -28.80 -28.20
C LEU A 222 31.28 -28.09 -27.74
N PHE A 223 30.12 -28.43 -28.32
CA PHE A 223 28.83 -27.89 -27.90
C PHE A 223 28.53 -28.18 -26.42
N ILE A 224 28.75 -29.43 -25.96
CA ILE A 224 28.55 -29.79 -24.56
C ILE A 224 29.51 -29.03 -23.63
N ILE A 225 30.78 -28.91 -24.00
CA ILE A 225 31.78 -28.17 -23.22
C ILE A 225 31.39 -26.70 -23.10
N LEU A 226 31.00 -26.05 -24.22
CA LEU A 226 30.56 -24.66 -24.21
C LEU A 226 29.29 -24.47 -23.37
N LEU A 227 28.33 -25.40 -23.46
CA LEU A 227 27.13 -25.35 -22.63
C LEU A 227 27.46 -25.48 -21.14
N ALA A 228 28.34 -26.42 -20.77
CA ALA A 228 28.77 -26.60 -19.38
C ALA A 228 29.54 -25.37 -18.87
N ALA A 229 30.41 -24.79 -19.69
CA ALA A 229 31.13 -23.56 -19.37
C ALA A 229 30.17 -22.37 -19.18
N ALA A 230 29.16 -22.22 -20.03
CA ALA A 230 28.15 -21.17 -19.89
C ALA A 230 27.36 -21.31 -18.59
N VAL A 231 26.91 -22.52 -18.25
CA VAL A 231 26.19 -22.79 -16.99
C VAL A 231 27.08 -22.51 -15.78
N LEU A 232 28.35 -22.91 -15.83
CA LEU A 232 29.32 -22.65 -14.77
C LEU A 232 29.54 -21.14 -14.58
N LEU A 233 29.76 -20.39 -15.66
CA LEU A 233 29.96 -18.93 -15.62
C LEU A 233 28.72 -18.22 -15.09
N ALA A 234 27.52 -18.58 -15.56
CA ALA A 234 26.27 -18.03 -15.06
C ALA A 234 26.05 -18.37 -13.57
N GLY A 235 26.39 -19.58 -13.14
CA GLY A 235 26.32 -20.02 -11.74
C GLY A 235 27.28 -19.25 -10.83
N ILE A 236 28.53 -19.02 -11.28
CA ILE A 236 29.51 -18.19 -10.56
C ILE A 236 29.02 -16.74 -10.48
N GLY A 237 28.54 -16.18 -11.60
CA GLY A 237 27.97 -14.84 -11.65
C GLY A 237 26.80 -14.67 -10.67
N ALA A 238 25.88 -15.63 -10.64
CA ALA A 238 24.76 -15.66 -9.70
C ALA A 238 25.23 -15.79 -8.24
N GLY A 239 26.18 -16.67 -7.95
CA GLY A 239 26.74 -16.87 -6.61
C GLY A 239 27.42 -15.62 -6.06
N ILE A 240 28.26 -14.96 -6.88
CA ILE A 240 28.90 -13.68 -6.51
C ILE A 240 27.86 -12.58 -6.31
N GLY A 241 26.87 -12.50 -7.21
CA GLY A 241 25.78 -11.52 -7.10
C GLY A 241 24.98 -11.70 -5.81
N TYR A 242 24.66 -12.94 -5.45
CA TYR A 242 23.97 -13.28 -4.21
C TYR A 242 24.78 -12.90 -2.98
N VAL A 243 26.07 -13.25 -2.93
CA VAL A 243 26.96 -12.90 -1.81
C VAL A 243 27.12 -11.40 -1.67
N ASN A 244 27.33 -10.67 -2.77
CA ASN A 244 27.48 -9.21 -2.75
C ASN A 244 26.22 -8.50 -2.25
N ARG A 245 25.02 -8.97 -2.64
CA ARG A 245 23.74 -8.41 -2.15
C ARG A 245 23.55 -8.60 -0.64
N HIS A 246 24.19 -9.61 -0.04
CA HIS A 246 24.03 -9.96 1.38
C HIS A 246 25.25 -9.61 2.25
N GLY A 247 26.38 -9.21 1.65
CA GLY A 247 27.60 -8.84 2.37
C GLY A 247 27.50 -7.52 3.15
N GLU A 248 26.52 -6.67 2.83
CA GLU A 248 26.28 -5.38 3.51
C GLU A 248 25.30 -5.48 4.71
N LEU A 249 24.72 -6.66 4.98
CA LEU A 249 23.58 -6.83 5.90
C LEU A 249 23.92 -7.29 7.34
N ILE A 250 25.10 -6.93 7.89
CA ILE A 250 25.38 -7.14 9.34
C ILE A 250 24.96 -5.93 10.20
N SER A 251 24.47 -4.84 9.61
CA SER A 251 24.15 -3.63 10.36
C SER A 251 22.92 -2.90 9.82
N SER A 252 21.73 -3.40 10.13
CA SER A 252 20.57 -2.56 10.53
C SER A 252 19.29 -3.40 10.60
N THR A 253 18.72 -3.45 11.80
CA THR A 253 17.30 -3.68 12.05
C THR A 253 16.52 -2.49 11.51
N GLU A 254 16.12 -2.53 10.24
CA GLU A 254 15.07 -1.64 9.74
C GLU A 254 13.75 -2.40 9.75
N THR A 255 12.97 -2.16 10.81
CA THR A 255 11.52 -2.37 10.78
C THR A 255 10.96 -1.29 9.85
N ALA A 256 10.93 -1.57 8.55
CA ALA A 256 10.40 -0.63 7.58
C ALA A 256 8.87 -0.56 7.71
N ALA A 257 8.37 0.56 8.22
CA ALA A 257 7.07 1.09 7.81
C ALA A 257 7.04 1.17 6.27
N PRO A 258 5.85 1.10 5.61
CA PRO A 258 5.75 1.09 4.15
C PRO A 258 6.66 2.17 3.53
N ALA A 259 7.63 1.72 2.73
CA ALA A 259 8.65 2.56 2.14
C ALA A 259 7.99 3.72 1.39
N ASN A 260 8.19 4.92 1.91
CA ASN A 260 7.78 6.17 1.30
C ASN A 260 8.83 6.54 0.22
N PRO A 261 8.53 6.46 -1.08
CA PRO A 261 9.54 6.48 -2.15
C PRO A 261 10.18 7.86 -2.40
N ILE A 262 9.92 8.88 -1.57
CA ILE A 262 10.26 10.28 -1.90
C ILE A 262 11.26 10.93 -0.91
N THR A 263 11.56 10.32 0.24
CA THR A 263 12.41 10.97 1.28
C THR A 263 13.70 10.22 1.61
N GLY A 264 14.33 9.59 0.62
CA GLY A 264 15.74 9.19 0.73
C GLY A 264 16.63 10.31 0.18
N PRO A 265 17.66 10.78 0.91
CA PRO A 265 18.64 11.67 0.31
C PRO A 265 19.23 10.98 -0.92
N ALA A 266 19.21 11.67 -2.07
CA ALA A 266 19.85 11.18 -3.29
C ALA A 266 21.33 10.94 -2.98
N LEU A 267 21.70 9.66 -2.82
CA LEU A 267 23.10 9.29 -2.67
C LEU A 267 23.84 9.72 -3.94
N PRO A 268 25.02 10.35 -3.81
CA PRO A 268 25.81 10.74 -4.97
C PRO A 268 26.05 9.51 -5.84
N ALA A 269 25.81 9.65 -7.15
CA ALA A 269 25.97 8.57 -8.11
C ALA A 269 27.35 7.92 -7.96
N ALA A 270 27.37 6.69 -7.43
CA ALA A 270 28.60 5.93 -7.33
C ALA A 270 29.16 5.75 -8.75
N PRO A 271 30.49 5.86 -8.95
CA PRO A 271 31.08 5.59 -10.25
C PRO A 271 30.68 4.19 -10.71
N VAL A 272 30.15 4.09 -11.93
CA VAL A 272 29.68 2.84 -12.55
C VAL A 272 30.87 1.89 -12.70
N SER A 273 31.09 1.06 -11.68
CA SER A 273 31.95 -0.12 -11.80
C SER A 273 31.07 -1.28 -12.25
N VAL A 274 31.44 -1.93 -13.34
CA VAL A 274 30.74 -3.13 -13.79
C VAL A 274 30.98 -4.20 -12.73
N SER A 275 29.91 -4.67 -12.08
CA SER A 275 30.06 -5.67 -11.02
C SER A 275 30.71 -6.94 -11.58
N VAL A 276 31.52 -7.61 -10.77
CA VAL A 276 32.15 -8.90 -11.15
C VAL A 276 31.09 -9.90 -11.60
N SER A 277 29.93 -9.92 -10.93
CA SER A 277 28.76 -10.72 -11.32
C SER A 277 28.31 -10.45 -12.76
N THR A 278 28.18 -9.17 -13.13
CA THR A 278 27.80 -8.75 -14.50
C THR A 278 28.80 -9.23 -15.55
N ILE A 279 30.11 -9.20 -15.25
CA ILE A 279 31.15 -9.69 -16.17
C ILE A 279 30.97 -11.19 -16.44
N PHE A 280 30.69 -11.99 -15.41
CA PHE A 280 30.44 -13.43 -15.55
C PHE A 280 29.17 -13.72 -16.35
N PHE A 281 28.10 -12.95 -16.19
CA PHE A 281 26.90 -13.09 -17.02
C PHE A 281 27.14 -12.74 -18.49
N ILE A 282 27.91 -11.68 -18.78
CA ILE A 282 28.31 -11.33 -20.16
C ILE A 282 29.16 -12.45 -20.76
N ALA A 283 30.13 -12.97 -20.01
CA ALA A 283 30.96 -14.09 -20.45
C ALA A 283 30.10 -15.34 -20.74
N ALA A 284 29.15 -15.66 -19.87
CA ALA A 284 28.21 -16.76 -20.08
C ALA A 284 27.37 -16.56 -21.36
N ALA A 285 26.86 -15.36 -21.61
CA ALA A 285 26.10 -15.04 -22.81
C ALA A 285 26.92 -15.19 -24.10
N LEU A 286 28.18 -14.74 -24.09
CA LEU A 286 29.10 -14.90 -25.22
C LEU A 286 29.42 -16.39 -25.48
N VAL A 287 29.61 -17.18 -24.42
CA VAL A 287 29.83 -18.63 -24.54
C VAL A 287 28.57 -19.34 -25.06
N LEU A 288 27.37 -18.93 -24.63
CA LEU A 288 26.11 -19.43 -25.18
C LEU A 288 25.94 -19.09 -26.66
N LEU A 289 26.33 -17.89 -27.08
CA LEU A 289 26.33 -17.51 -28.50
C LEU A 289 27.27 -18.41 -29.30
N GLY A 290 28.47 -18.69 -28.78
CA GLY A 290 29.40 -19.67 -29.36
C GLY A 290 28.78 -21.08 -29.45
N ALA A 291 28.10 -21.53 -28.40
CA ALA A 291 27.39 -22.81 -28.39
C ALA A 291 26.28 -22.85 -29.44
N ALA A 292 25.52 -21.76 -29.63
CA ALA A 292 24.49 -21.65 -30.65
C ALA A 292 25.07 -21.72 -32.08
N ILE A 293 26.23 -21.08 -32.34
CA ILE A 293 26.92 -21.18 -33.64
C ILE A 293 27.39 -22.62 -33.89
N VAL A 294 27.99 -23.28 -32.89
CA VAL A 294 28.40 -24.70 -32.99
C VAL A 294 27.20 -25.61 -33.21
N LEU A 295 26.07 -25.32 -32.58
CA LEU A 295 24.81 -26.03 -32.79
C LEU A 295 24.34 -25.92 -34.24
N LEU A 296 24.31 -24.71 -34.79
CA LEU A 296 23.91 -24.45 -36.18
C LEU A 296 24.85 -25.13 -37.17
N ALA A 297 26.17 -25.05 -36.92
CA ALA A 297 27.18 -25.68 -37.74
C ALA A 297 27.17 -27.21 -37.66
N GLY A 298 26.85 -27.77 -36.49
CA GLY A 298 26.90 -29.20 -36.19
C GLY A 298 25.59 -29.93 -36.45
N TYR A 299 24.54 -29.62 -35.68
CA TYR A 299 23.21 -30.25 -35.75
C TYR A 299 22.46 -29.86 -37.04
N GLY A 300 22.71 -28.65 -37.55
CA GLY A 300 22.20 -28.17 -38.83
C GLY A 300 20.84 -27.47 -38.74
N TRP A 301 20.69 -26.38 -39.49
CA TRP A 301 19.50 -25.52 -39.50
C TRP A 301 18.20 -26.27 -39.84
N ASN A 302 18.23 -27.14 -40.85
CA ASN A 302 17.04 -27.89 -41.28
C ASN A 302 16.56 -28.92 -40.24
N ASN A 303 17.44 -29.39 -39.36
CA ASN A 303 17.06 -30.27 -38.26
C ASN A 303 16.47 -29.46 -37.11
N LEU A 304 17.02 -28.28 -36.85
CA LEU A 304 16.49 -27.36 -35.83
C LEU A 304 15.07 -26.88 -36.17
N LEU A 305 14.79 -26.55 -37.44
CA LEU A 305 13.46 -26.19 -37.93
C LEU A 305 12.41 -27.32 -37.82
N LYS A 306 12.82 -28.57 -37.59
CA LYS A 306 11.90 -29.70 -37.35
C LYS A 306 11.56 -29.89 -35.88
N GLU A 307 12.32 -29.28 -34.97
CA GLU A 307 12.10 -29.41 -33.53
C GLU A 307 10.96 -28.47 -33.10
N ARG A 308 9.87 -29.05 -32.58
CA ARG A 308 8.68 -28.30 -32.17
C ARG A 308 8.94 -27.35 -30.99
N SER A 309 9.90 -27.66 -30.12
CA SER A 309 10.30 -26.73 -29.06
C SER A 309 11.02 -25.51 -29.61
N PHE A 310 11.72 -25.62 -30.74
CA PHE A 310 12.35 -24.48 -31.41
C PHE A 310 11.30 -23.52 -31.96
N ASP A 311 10.21 -24.03 -32.56
CA ASP A 311 9.08 -23.20 -33.02
C ASP A 311 8.51 -22.32 -31.90
N LEU A 312 8.29 -22.91 -30.72
CA LEU A 312 7.77 -22.18 -29.56
C LEU A 312 8.75 -21.14 -29.02
N ILE A 313 10.05 -21.46 -28.98
CA ILE A 313 11.10 -20.52 -28.58
C ILE A 313 11.12 -19.33 -29.53
N VAL A 314 11.15 -19.55 -30.84
CA VAL A 314 11.19 -18.45 -31.82
C VAL A 314 9.91 -17.62 -31.77
N LEU A 315 8.74 -18.26 -31.66
CA LEU A 315 7.46 -17.56 -31.53
C LEU A 315 7.46 -16.62 -30.32
N LEU A 316 7.74 -17.14 -29.12
CA LEU A 316 7.76 -16.33 -27.89
C LEU A 316 8.85 -15.26 -27.92
N MET A 317 10.05 -15.60 -28.37
CA MET A 317 11.14 -14.63 -28.50
C MET A 317 10.80 -13.50 -29.47
N SER A 318 10.11 -13.79 -30.57
CA SER A 318 9.73 -12.75 -31.55
C SER A 318 8.77 -11.70 -30.98
N PHE A 319 7.99 -12.04 -29.95
CA PHE A 319 7.10 -11.08 -29.27
C PHE A 319 7.80 -10.32 -28.15
N VAL A 320 8.72 -10.98 -27.43
CA VAL A 320 9.45 -10.36 -26.31
C VAL A 320 10.62 -9.50 -26.78
N LEU A 321 11.24 -9.80 -27.91
CA LEU A 321 12.43 -9.10 -28.39
C LEU A 321 12.25 -7.58 -28.46
N PRO A 322 11.14 -7.02 -29.00
CA PRO A 322 10.92 -5.57 -28.99
C PRO A 322 10.78 -4.95 -27.58
N MET A 323 10.37 -5.73 -26.58
CA MET A 323 10.24 -5.28 -25.19
C MET A 323 11.59 -5.27 -24.46
N LEU A 324 12.54 -6.14 -24.87
CA LEU A 324 13.88 -6.20 -24.28
C LEU A 324 14.72 -4.94 -24.52
N VAL A 325 14.22 -4.00 -25.34
CA VAL A 325 14.80 -2.66 -25.54
C VAL A 325 15.00 -1.90 -24.22
N ALA A 326 14.22 -2.21 -23.17
CA ALA A 326 14.40 -1.66 -21.84
C ALA A 326 15.82 -1.88 -21.28
N PHE A 327 16.40 -3.08 -21.45
CA PHE A 327 17.71 -3.41 -20.88
C PHE A 327 18.88 -2.59 -21.44
N PRO A 328 19.12 -2.54 -22.77
CA PRO A 328 20.21 -1.75 -23.31
C PRO A 328 19.98 -0.24 -23.12
N LEU A 329 18.74 0.24 -23.13
CA LEU A 329 18.45 1.65 -22.85
C LEU A 329 18.75 1.99 -21.40
N GLU A 330 18.32 1.17 -20.44
CA GLU A 330 18.62 1.38 -19.02
C GLU A 330 20.14 1.38 -18.76
N TRP A 331 20.86 0.45 -19.39
CA TRP A 331 22.33 0.38 -19.27
C TRP A 331 23.05 1.59 -19.91
N LEU A 332 22.51 2.14 -20.99
CA LEU A 332 23.11 3.25 -21.72
C LEU A 332 22.53 4.63 -21.35
N LYS A 333 21.55 4.71 -20.44
CA LYS A 333 20.79 5.94 -20.16
C LYS A 333 21.67 7.15 -19.85
N THR A 334 22.74 6.95 -19.07
CA THR A 334 23.69 8.00 -18.67
C THR A 334 24.62 8.42 -19.80
N ARG A 335 24.99 7.48 -20.69
CA ARG A 335 25.85 7.75 -21.84
C ARG A 335 25.09 8.40 -23.00
N LEU A 336 23.82 8.04 -23.16
CA LEU A 336 22.95 8.55 -24.20
C LEU A 336 22.19 9.79 -23.76
N ASN A 337 22.20 10.16 -22.48
CA ASN A 337 21.42 11.26 -21.91
C ASN A 337 19.93 11.17 -22.30
N VAL A 338 19.33 10.01 -21.98
CA VAL A 338 17.93 9.68 -22.32
C VAL A 338 17.14 9.45 -21.04
N VAL A 339 15.94 10.04 -20.97
CA VAL A 339 14.96 9.77 -19.91
C VAL A 339 14.07 8.62 -20.34
N ILE A 340 13.99 7.57 -19.52
CA ILE A 340 13.11 6.41 -19.77
C ILE A 340 11.79 6.64 -19.02
N PRO A 341 10.63 6.50 -19.68
CA PRO A 341 9.34 6.81 -19.07
C PRO A 341 8.88 5.69 -18.12
N THR A 342 9.27 5.77 -16.84
CA THR A 342 8.86 4.81 -15.80
C THR A 342 7.71 5.33 -14.91
N SER A 343 7.51 6.64 -14.82
CA SER A 343 6.44 7.29 -14.04
C SER A 343 5.63 8.29 -14.86
N ALA A 344 4.43 8.66 -14.39
CA ALA A 344 3.62 9.70 -15.04
C ALA A 344 4.39 11.02 -15.22
N ALA A 345 5.18 11.43 -14.22
CA ALA A 345 6.04 12.61 -14.29
C ALA A 345 7.13 12.49 -15.36
N SER A 346 7.79 11.33 -15.46
CA SER A 346 8.80 11.08 -16.49
C SER A 346 8.19 11.00 -17.90
N VAL A 347 6.95 10.52 -18.04
CA VAL A 347 6.21 10.51 -19.32
C VAL A 347 5.93 11.93 -19.78
N THR A 348 5.49 12.82 -18.88
CA THR A 348 5.26 14.23 -19.20
C THR A 348 6.54 15.02 -19.43
N ALA A 349 7.67 14.55 -18.90
CA ALA A 349 8.98 15.19 -19.03
C ALA A 349 9.82 14.69 -20.23
N LEU A 350 9.27 13.81 -21.08
CA LEU A 350 9.98 13.30 -22.26
C LEU A 350 10.27 14.40 -23.27
N ASP A 351 11.55 14.64 -23.56
CA ASP A 351 11.99 15.55 -24.61
C ASP A 351 12.11 14.85 -25.97
N THR A 352 12.17 15.65 -27.04
CA THR A 352 12.24 15.16 -28.42
C THR A 352 13.47 14.26 -28.65
N HIS A 353 14.58 14.51 -27.95
CA HIS A 353 15.78 13.69 -28.02
C HIS A 353 15.54 12.29 -27.46
N SER A 354 15.00 12.19 -26.23
CA SER A 354 14.71 10.90 -25.58
C SER A 354 13.72 10.07 -26.41
N VAL A 355 12.66 10.69 -26.93
CA VAL A 355 11.67 10.02 -27.79
C VAL A 355 12.33 9.47 -29.06
N THR A 356 13.24 10.23 -29.68
CA THR A 356 13.93 9.80 -30.90
C THR A 356 14.84 8.61 -30.66
N VAL A 357 15.65 8.64 -29.60
CA VAL A 357 16.56 7.51 -29.27
C VAL A 357 15.77 6.26 -28.91
N ILE A 358 14.74 6.38 -28.08
CA ILE A 358 13.84 5.27 -27.73
C ILE A 358 13.19 4.69 -28.99
N GLY A 359 12.70 5.56 -29.89
CA GLY A 359 12.09 5.16 -31.15
C GLY A 359 13.05 4.37 -32.06
N LEU A 360 14.31 4.81 -32.17
CA LEU A 360 15.33 4.13 -32.98
C LEU A 360 15.68 2.74 -32.44
N PHE A 361 15.91 2.61 -31.13
CA PHE A 361 16.16 1.31 -30.50
C PHE A 361 14.96 0.38 -30.65
N THR A 362 13.76 0.91 -30.41
CA THR A 362 12.50 0.17 -30.59
C THR A 362 12.36 -0.33 -32.01
N ALA A 363 12.55 0.53 -33.02
CA ALA A 363 12.46 0.17 -34.42
C ALA A 363 13.48 -0.90 -34.81
N ALA A 364 14.72 -0.82 -34.31
CA ALA A 364 15.77 -1.79 -34.58
C ALA A 364 15.42 -3.19 -34.03
N PHE A 365 14.97 -3.28 -32.78
CA PHE A 365 14.58 -4.56 -32.18
C PHE A 365 13.29 -5.11 -32.80
N PHE A 366 12.36 -4.24 -33.20
CA PHE A 366 11.16 -4.66 -33.94
C PHE A 366 11.52 -5.21 -35.32
N ALA A 367 12.43 -4.56 -36.05
CA ALA A 367 12.93 -5.04 -37.34
C ALA A 367 13.65 -6.39 -37.19
N LEU A 368 14.44 -6.56 -36.12
CA LEU A 368 15.09 -7.83 -35.79
C LEU A 368 14.06 -8.92 -35.48
N ALA A 369 13.01 -8.61 -34.72
CA ALA A 369 11.93 -9.55 -34.40
C ALA A 369 11.19 -10.00 -35.67
N VAL A 370 10.89 -9.06 -36.57
CA VAL A 370 10.29 -9.34 -37.88
C VAL A 370 11.20 -10.21 -38.73
N ALA A 371 12.50 -9.89 -38.79
CA ALA A 371 13.48 -10.66 -39.53
C ALA A 371 13.53 -12.11 -39.01
N VAL A 372 13.76 -12.29 -37.70
CA VAL A 372 13.82 -13.61 -37.05
C VAL A 372 12.53 -14.40 -37.27
N GLY A 373 11.37 -13.77 -37.11
CA GLY A 373 10.06 -14.39 -37.31
C GLY A 373 9.83 -14.85 -38.75
N LEU A 374 10.12 -14.00 -39.74
CA LEU A 374 9.97 -14.33 -41.17
C LEU A 374 11.01 -15.35 -41.66
N PHE A 375 12.23 -15.33 -41.11
CA PHE A 375 13.26 -16.34 -41.39
C PHE A 375 12.87 -17.72 -40.87
N TRP A 376 12.16 -17.78 -39.74
CA TRP A 376 11.61 -19.03 -39.21
C TRP A 376 10.39 -19.51 -39.99
N ASN A 377 9.39 -18.64 -40.20
CA ASN A 377 8.14 -19.00 -40.85
C ASN A 377 7.55 -17.84 -41.64
N ARG A 378 7.30 -18.04 -42.95
CA ARG A 378 6.69 -17.02 -43.82
C ARG A 378 5.28 -16.62 -43.40
N GLU A 379 4.57 -17.48 -42.66
CA GLU A 379 3.24 -17.18 -42.10
C GLU A 379 3.31 -16.47 -40.73
N TRP A 380 4.51 -16.16 -40.22
CA TRP A 380 4.70 -15.55 -38.90
C TRP A 380 3.88 -14.28 -38.70
N TRP A 381 3.69 -13.48 -39.75
CA TRP A 381 2.90 -12.25 -39.71
C TRP A 381 1.46 -12.46 -39.20
N LYS A 382 0.89 -13.67 -39.37
CA LYS A 382 -0.45 -14.01 -38.85
C LYS A 382 -0.45 -14.09 -37.32
N TYR A 383 0.59 -14.68 -36.74
CA TYR A 383 0.77 -14.72 -35.28
C TYR A 383 1.14 -13.32 -34.75
N ALA A 384 2.01 -12.60 -35.45
CA ALA A 384 2.34 -11.22 -35.11
C ALA A 384 1.09 -10.33 -35.09
N LEU A 385 0.19 -10.45 -36.06
CA LEU A 385 -1.07 -9.71 -36.08
C LEU A 385 -1.98 -10.11 -34.91
N THR A 386 -2.05 -11.41 -34.58
CA THR A 386 -2.83 -11.90 -33.42
C THR A 386 -2.32 -11.35 -32.09
N PHE A 387 -1.01 -11.10 -31.97
CA PHE A 387 -0.39 -10.54 -30.77
C PHE A 387 -0.45 -9.00 -30.74
N TRP A 388 0.09 -8.35 -31.77
CA TRP A 388 0.30 -6.90 -31.77
C TRP A 388 -0.99 -6.12 -32.00
N LEU A 389 -2.02 -6.69 -32.65
CA LEU A 389 -3.27 -5.97 -32.87
C LEU A 389 -4.06 -5.74 -31.56
N PRO A 390 -4.40 -6.77 -30.74
CA PRO A 390 -5.05 -6.52 -29.44
C PRO A 390 -4.16 -5.71 -28.50
N PHE A 391 -2.84 -5.97 -28.49
CA PHE A 391 -1.89 -5.19 -27.71
C PHE A 391 -1.99 -3.69 -28.05
N THR A 392 -1.89 -3.35 -29.33
CA THR A 392 -1.94 -1.94 -29.77
C THR A 392 -3.28 -1.31 -29.47
N ILE A 393 -4.40 -1.99 -29.75
CA ILE A 393 -5.74 -1.45 -29.51
C ILE A 393 -5.94 -1.13 -28.02
N LEU A 394 -5.58 -2.04 -27.13
CA LEU A 394 -5.82 -1.86 -25.69
C LEU A 394 -4.87 -0.82 -25.08
N TYR A 395 -3.57 -0.88 -25.38
CA TYR A 395 -2.60 0.08 -24.84
C TYR A 395 -2.83 1.49 -25.37
N THR A 396 -3.31 1.65 -26.62
CA THR A 396 -3.66 2.96 -27.16
C THR A 396 -5.06 3.45 -26.78
N THR A 397 -5.78 2.72 -25.92
CA THR A 397 -7.18 3.04 -25.54
C THR A 397 -8.03 3.26 -26.80
N VAL A 398 -8.02 2.27 -27.70
CA VAL A 398 -8.69 2.32 -29.01
C VAL A 398 -8.23 3.54 -29.83
N PHE A 399 -6.90 3.71 -29.96
CA PHE A 399 -6.24 4.77 -30.73
C PHE A 399 -6.46 6.21 -30.26
N THR A 400 -7.06 6.40 -29.07
CA THR A 400 -7.24 7.74 -28.47
C THR A 400 -6.00 8.21 -27.68
N ASN A 401 -5.08 7.29 -27.34
CA ASN A 401 -3.85 7.55 -26.60
C ASN A 401 -2.64 6.83 -27.25
N ALA A 402 -2.11 7.36 -28.35
CA ALA A 402 -0.98 6.75 -29.06
C ALA A 402 0.28 6.50 -28.20
N PRO A 403 0.69 7.40 -27.26
CA PRO A 403 1.81 7.16 -26.34
C PRO A 403 1.66 5.90 -25.46
N GLY A 404 0.41 5.47 -25.22
CA GLY A 404 0.10 4.25 -24.49
C GLY A 404 0.80 3.00 -25.04
N PHE A 405 1.04 2.92 -26.35
CA PHE A 405 1.79 1.82 -26.96
C PHE A 405 3.22 1.70 -26.42
N PHE A 406 3.94 2.82 -26.30
CA PHE A 406 5.33 2.83 -25.83
C PHE A 406 5.43 2.67 -24.33
N THR A 407 4.47 3.22 -23.56
CA THR A 407 4.41 2.99 -22.12
C THR A 407 4.15 1.52 -21.80
N GLY A 408 3.35 0.80 -22.61
CA GLY A 408 3.20 -0.66 -22.47
C GLY A 408 4.41 -1.47 -22.93
N LEU A 409 5.04 -1.07 -24.04
CA LEU A 409 6.17 -1.81 -24.62
C LEU A 409 7.46 -1.68 -23.80
N LEU A 410 7.81 -0.44 -23.44
CA LEU A 410 9.06 -0.09 -22.74
C LEU A 410 8.79 0.26 -21.27
N GLY A 411 7.80 1.12 -21.03
CA GLY A 411 7.52 1.68 -19.70
C GLY A 411 7.15 0.61 -18.68
N SER A 412 6.31 -0.37 -19.03
CA SER A 412 5.90 -1.46 -18.13
C SER A 412 7.08 -2.30 -17.65
N LEU A 413 8.01 -2.67 -18.54
CA LEU A 413 9.20 -3.44 -18.14
C LEU A 413 10.19 -2.59 -17.35
N ALA A 414 10.46 -1.37 -17.78
CA ALA A 414 11.39 -0.47 -17.10
C ALA A 414 10.89 -0.11 -15.69
N TYR A 415 9.61 0.22 -15.54
CA TYR A 415 8.97 0.45 -14.26
C TYR A 415 9.00 -0.80 -13.37
N TRP A 416 8.68 -1.97 -13.92
CA TRP A 416 8.72 -3.22 -13.16
C TRP A 416 10.13 -3.53 -12.61
N ILE A 417 11.18 -3.26 -13.39
CA ILE A 417 12.58 -3.38 -12.95
C ILE A 417 12.90 -2.38 -11.84
N GLU A 418 12.50 -1.10 -12.00
CA GLU A 418 12.70 -0.06 -10.98
C GLU A 418 12.01 -0.43 -9.66
N GLN A 419 10.79 -0.95 -9.72
CA GLN A 419 10.05 -1.41 -8.54
C GLN A 419 10.75 -2.56 -7.79
N GLN A 420 11.58 -3.38 -8.46
CA GLN A 420 12.37 -4.40 -7.77
C GLN A 420 13.42 -3.79 -6.83
N GLY A 421 13.88 -2.56 -7.09
CA GLY A 421 14.85 -1.85 -6.25
C GLY A 421 14.24 -1.13 -5.04
N VAL A 422 12.93 -0.87 -5.06
CA VAL A 422 12.20 -0.21 -3.95
C VAL A 422 11.83 -1.21 -2.84
N GLU A 423 11.76 -2.51 -3.18
CA GLU A 423 11.39 -3.60 -2.25
C GLU A 423 10.09 -3.29 -1.48
N ARG A 424 9.02 -2.90 -2.20
CA ARG A 424 7.74 -2.52 -1.58
C ARG A 424 7.25 -3.58 -0.58
N GLY A 425 6.97 -3.13 0.64
CA GLY A 425 6.53 -3.97 1.74
C GLY A 425 7.64 -4.82 2.39
N SER A 426 8.90 -4.73 1.94
CA SER A 426 10.13 -5.27 2.53
C SER A 426 10.03 -6.72 3.04
N GLN A 427 9.20 -7.54 2.39
CA GLN A 427 8.91 -8.88 2.88
C GLN A 427 10.17 -9.75 2.87
N PRO A 428 10.38 -10.63 3.86
CA PRO A 428 11.56 -11.47 3.92
C PRO A 428 11.57 -12.57 2.84
N GLU A 429 12.74 -13.13 2.53
CA GLU A 429 12.88 -14.17 1.47
C GLU A 429 12.06 -15.44 1.78
N TYR A 430 11.83 -15.74 3.06
CA TYR A 430 11.05 -16.88 3.48
C TYR A 430 9.52 -16.64 3.46
N TYR A 431 9.06 -15.45 3.05
CA TYR A 431 7.67 -15.05 3.12
C TYR A 431 6.70 -16.06 2.46
N TYR A 432 6.97 -16.50 1.23
CA TYR A 432 6.06 -17.44 0.56
C TYR A 432 6.14 -18.85 1.15
N ILE A 433 7.36 -19.36 1.37
CA ILE A 433 7.60 -20.76 1.75
C ILE A 433 7.21 -21.02 3.22
N LEU A 434 7.44 -20.07 4.13
CA LEU A 434 7.17 -20.25 5.56
C LEU A 434 5.87 -19.59 6.04
N VAL A 435 5.35 -18.59 5.34
CA VAL A 435 4.12 -17.88 5.76
C VAL A 435 2.96 -18.22 4.83
N GLN A 436 3.00 -17.79 3.57
CA GLN A 436 1.82 -17.84 2.69
C GLN A 436 1.39 -19.26 2.30
N ILE A 437 2.31 -20.08 1.78
CA ILE A 437 1.99 -21.44 1.32
C ILE A 437 1.51 -22.31 2.50
N PRO A 438 2.18 -22.36 3.66
CA PRO A 438 1.70 -23.17 4.79
C PRO A 438 0.36 -22.69 5.37
N MET A 439 0.06 -21.39 5.29
CA MET A 439 -1.16 -20.83 5.88
C MET A 439 -2.41 -21.09 5.02
N TYR A 440 -2.28 -21.12 3.69
CA TYR A 440 -3.43 -21.20 2.78
C TYR A 440 -3.38 -22.38 1.80
N GLU A 441 -2.20 -22.78 1.35
CA GLU A 441 -2.01 -23.79 0.29
C GLU A 441 -1.33 -25.06 0.82
N PHE A 442 -1.48 -25.36 2.11
CA PHE A 442 -0.87 -26.54 2.75
C PHE A 442 -1.30 -27.86 2.10
N LEU A 443 -2.58 -27.98 1.70
CA LEU A 443 -3.12 -29.17 1.06
C LEU A 443 -2.41 -29.45 -0.27
N THR A 444 -2.23 -28.42 -1.09
CA THR A 444 -1.60 -28.52 -2.41
C THR A 444 -0.08 -28.64 -2.26
N ALA A 445 0.54 -27.99 -1.27
CA ALA A 445 1.97 -28.17 -0.96
C ALA A 445 2.30 -29.62 -0.56
N ILE A 446 1.53 -30.22 0.36
CA ILE A 446 1.67 -31.63 0.73
C ILE A 446 1.35 -32.54 -0.47
N GLY A 447 0.33 -32.18 -1.24
CA GLY A 447 -0.07 -32.85 -2.48
C GLY A 447 1.03 -32.91 -3.53
N VAL A 448 1.79 -31.82 -3.71
CA VAL A 448 2.94 -31.76 -4.61
C VAL A 448 4.04 -32.71 -4.16
N LEU A 449 4.35 -32.78 -2.86
CA LEU A 449 5.34 -33.73 -2.35
C LEU A 449 4.91 -35.19 -2.61
N ALA A 450 3.63 -35.50 -2.39
CA ALA A 450 3.07 -36.82 -2.69
C ALA A 450 3.13 -37.12 -4.20
N ALA A 451 2.75 -36.17 -5.05
CA ALA A 451 2.80 -36.28 -6.50
C ALA A 451 4.25 -36.48 -7.00
N ILE A 452 5.22 -35.72 -6.49
CA ILE A 452 6.64 -35.89 -6.83
C ILE A 452 7.10 -37.30 -6.45
N GLY A 453 6.78 -37.77 -5.24
CA GLY A 453 7.11 -39.13 -4.79
C GLY A 453 6.53 -40.22 -5.71
N LEU A 454 5.27 -40.08 -6.13
CA LEU A 454 4.61 -40.99 -7.07
C LEU A 454 5.22 -40.92 -8.48
N GLY A 455 5.53 -39.72 -8.97
CA GLY A 455 6.15 -39.50 -10.27
C GLY A 455 7.56 -40.06 -10.35
N VAL A 456 8.39 -39.83 -9.33
CA VAL A 456 9.73 -40.42 -9.21
C VAL A 456 9.63 -41.93 -9.13
N LYS A 457 8.72 -42.51 -8.33
CA LYS A 457 8.47 -43.96 -8.28
C LYS A 457 8.08 -44.53 -9.64
N ARG A 458 7.25 -43.82 -10.42
CA ARG A 458 6.85 -44.19 -11.79
C ARG A 458 8.04 -44.14 -12.76
N LEU A 459 8.96 -43.20 -12.59
CA LEU A 459 10.20 -43.11 -13.37
C LEU A 459 11.23 -44.20 -12.98
N SER A 460 11.42 -44.48 -11.68
CA SER A 460 12.43 -45.40 -11.15
C SER A 460 12.11 -46.88 -11.36
N ARG A 461 10.83 -47.30 -11.29
CA ARG A 461 10.43 -48.71 -11.46
C ARG A 461 10.81 -49.30 -12.83
N ARG A 462 11.13 -48.46 -13.82
CA ARG A 462 11.51 -48.89 -15.16
C ARG A 462 13.01 -48.90 -15.43
N GLY A 463 13.82 -48.20 -14.63
CA GLY A 463 15.29 -48.33 -14.68
C GLY A 463 15.78 -49.72 -14.27
N ALA A 464 14.97 -50.49 -13.54
CA ALA A 464 15.30 -51.81 -13.02
C ALA A 464 14.70 -52.98 -13.82
N ALA A 465 13.88 -52.73 -14.85
CA ALA A 465 13.12 -53.79 -15.52
C ALA A 465 13.20 -53.69 -17.05
N VAL A 466 14.39 -53.99 -17.63
CA VAL A 466 14.55 -54.68 -18.93
C VAL A 466 15.96 -55.31 -19.03
N PRO A 467 16.13 -56.64 -18.90
CA PRO A 467 17.10 -57.38 -19.69
C PRO A 467 16.65 -57.37 -21.15
N ARG A 468 17.55 -57.01 -22.06
CA ARG A 468 17.28 -56.53 -23.43
C ARG A 468 16.78 -57.58 -24.44
N GLU A 469 16.37 -58.78 -24.01
CA GLU A 469 16.21 -59.91 -24.95
C GLU A 469 14.80 -60.51 -25.08
N GLU A 470 13.80 -60.19 -24.24
CA GLU A 470 12.49 -60.91 -24.30
C GLU A 470 11.20 -60.05 -24.29
N ALA A 471 11.25 -58.72 -24.38
CA ALA A 471 10.03 -57.90 -24.47
C ALA A 471 9.78 -57.44 -25.91
N GLY A 472 8.72 -57.95 -26.54
CA GLY A 472 8.22 -57.46 -27.83
C GLY A 472 7.94 -55.95 -27.83
N GLU A 473 7.92 -55.34 -29.02
CA GLU A 473 7.78 -53.88 -29.17
C GLU A 473 6.55 -53.35 -28.41
N PRO A 474 6.71 -52.33 -27.54
CA PRO A 474 5.58 -51.73 -26.85
C PRO A 474 4.63 -51.07 -27.85
N SER A 475 3.32 -51.27 -27.66
CA SER A 475 2.29 -50.68 -28.53
C SER A 475 2.43 -49.14 -28.64
N ALA A 476 2.09 -48.60 -29.81
CA ALA A 476 2.21 -47.16 -30.11
C ALA A 476 1.42 -46.26 -29.14
N THR A 477 0.33 -46.76 -28.55
CA THR A 477 -0.46 -46.04 -27.53
C THR A 477 0.26 -45.95 -26.19
N ALA A 478 0.90 -47.04 -25.75
CA ALA A 478 1.65 -47.06 -24.49
C ALA A 478 2.89 -46.17 -24.51
N SER A 479 3.57 -46.05 -25.66
CA SER A 479 4.71 -45.17 -25.83
C SER A 479 4.31 -43.68 -25.85
N LEU A 480 3.15 -43.35 -26.44
CA LEU A 480 2.60 -41.99 -26.43
C LEU A 480 2.20 -41.53 -25.03
N ASP A 481 1.50 -42.36 -24.25
CA ASP A 481 1.10 -42.00 -22.88
C ASP A 481 2.30 -41.82 -21.93
N GLU A 482 3.37 -42.60 -22.14
CA GLU A 482 4.61 -42.42 -21.41
C GLU A 482 5.31 -41.10 -21.75
N SER A 483 5.35 -40.75 -23.04
CA SER A 483 5.92 -39.48 -23.49
C SER A 483 5.12 -38.29 -22.92
N ARG A 484 3.79 -38.35 -22.94
CA ARG A 484 2.90 -37.35 -22.34
C ARG A 484 3.17 -37.17 -20.85
N PHE A 485 3.26 -38.28 -20.10
CA PHE A 485 3.52 -38.24 -18.66
C PHE A 485 4.86 -37.57 -18.36
N ARG A 486 5.96 -38.02 -19.00
CA ARG A 486 7.30 -37.45 -18.74
C ARG A 486 7.31 -35.94 -19.00
N MET A 487 6.72 -35.52 -20.11
CA MET A 487 6.69 -34.13 -20.50
C MET A 487 5.86 -33.27 -19.53
N PHE A 488 4.63 -33.71 -19.23
CA PHE A 488 3.76 -33.04 -18.26
C PHE A 488 4.42 -32.95 -16.88
N PHE A 489 4.92 -34.08 -16.36
CA PHE A 489 5.50 -34.14 -15.01
C PHE A 489 6.74 -33.26 -14.89
N SER A 490 7.66 -33.32 -15.87
CA SER A 490 8.85 -32.45 -15.89
C SER A 490 8.46 -30.98 -15.99
N LEU A 491 7.49 -30.61 -16.83
CA LEU A 491 7.02 -29.23 -16.94
C LEU A 491 6.40 -28.74 -15.64
N MET A 492 5.50 -29.50 -15.01
CA MET A 492 4.81 -29.06 -13.79
C MET A 492 5.77 -28.95 -12.59
N VAL A 493 6.68 -29.91 -12.41
CA VAL A 493 7.68 -29.84 -11.34
C VAL A 493 8.61 -28.64 -11.55
N TYR A 494 9.09 -28.44 -12.78
CA TYR A 494 9.87 -27.26 -13.14
C TYR A 494 9.09 -25.97 -12.87
N TRP A 495 7.82 -25.91 -13.27
CA TRP A 495 7.01 -24.70 -13.18
C TRP A 495 6.72 -24.33 -11.72
N VAL A 496 6.34 -25.31 -10.89
CA VAL A 496 6.13 -25.09 -9.44
C VAL A 496 7.43 -24.60 -8.79
N ALA A 497 8.55 -25.30 -9.01
CA ALA A 497 9.83 -24.94 -8.39
C ALA A 497 10.32 -23.55 -8.82
N THR A 498 10.29 -23.28 -10.13
CA THR A 498 10.75 -21.98 -10.64
C THR A 498 9.80 -20.84 -10.32
N SER A 499 8.50 -21.09 -10.17
CA SER A 499 7.57 -20.02 -9.75
C SER A 499 7.88 -19.59 -8.33
N VAL A 500 8.05 -20.55 -7.41
CA VAL A 500 8.44 -20.24 -6.02
C VAL A 500 9.76 -19.47 -5.99
N VAL A 501 10.78 -19.92 -6.73
CA VAL A 501 12.09 -19.25 -6.79
C VAL A 501 12.00 -17.86 -7.40
N ALA A 502 11.35 -17.71 -8.56
CA ALA A 502 11.28 -16.45 -9.29
C ALA A 502 10.59 -15.35 -8.49
N PHE A 503 9.44 -15.66 -7.88
CA PHE A 503 8.72 -14.69 -7.05
C PHE A 503 9.38 -14.43 -5.69
N THR A 504 10.18 -15.37 -5.18
CA THR A 504 10.98 -15.15 -3.96
C THR A 504 12.18 -14.23 -4.20
N ILE A 505 12.85 -14.38 -5.35
CA ILE A 505 14.02 -13.56 -5.71
C ILE A 505 13.62 -12.15 -6.18
N ALA A 506 12.40 -12.01 -6.73
CA ALA A 506 11.83 -10.70 -7.02
C ALA A 506 11.81 -9.83 -5.76
N GLY A 507 12.24 -8.56 -5.89
CA GLY A 507 12.25 -7.57 -4.81
C GLY A 507 10.83 -7.15 -4.40
N GLU A 508 9.88 -7.12 -5.34
CA GLU A 508 8.46 -6.93 -5.01
C GLU A 508 7.83 -8.26 -4.56
N ARG A 509 7.58 -8.39 -3.25
CA ARG A 509 6.99 -9.59 -2.64
C ARG A 509 5.64 -9.25 -2.04
N MET A 510 4.58 -9.85 -2.59
CA MET A 510 3.19 -9.47 -2.28
C MET A 510 2.28 -10.69 -2.21
N PRO A 511 1.24 -10.69 -1.34
CA PRO A 511 0.41 -11.87 -1.12
C PRO A 511 -0.17 -12.46 -2.41
N TRP A 512 -0.70 -11.61 -3.30
CA TRP A 512 -1.35 -12.02 -4.55
C TRP A 512 -0.45 -12.82 -5.50
N LEU A 513 0.88 -12.66 -5.41
CA LEU A 513 1.81 -13.41 -6.26
C LEU A 513 1.81 -14.91 -5.95
N THR A 514 1.34 -15.32 -4.76
CA THR A 514 1.16 -16.72 -4.40
C THR A 514 0.10 -17.40 -5.28
N TYR A 515 -0.83 -16.64 -5.88
CA TYR A 515 -1.77 -17.17 -6.88
C TYR A 515 -1.04 -17.87 -8.04
N HIS A 516 0.10 -17.32 -8.48
CA HIS A 516 0.91 -17.91 -9.56
C HIS A 516 1.62 -19.21 -9.16
N MET A 517 1.74 -19.47 -7.85
CA MET A 517 2.30 -20.69 -7.29
C MET A 517 1.19 -21.71 -6.99
N ALA A 518 -0.02 -21.25 -6.64
CA ALA A 518 -1.14 -22.10 -6.25
C ALA A 518 -1.65 -22.98 -7.40
N TRP A 519 -2.04 -22.40 -8.54
CA TRP A 519 -2.70 -23.16 -9.61
C TRP A 519 -1.81 -24.28 -10.23
N PRO A 520 -0.48 -24.13 -10.41
CA PRO A 520 0.36 -25.24 -10.88
C PRO A 520 0.51 -26.34 -9.81
N MET A 521 0.59 -25.97 -8.52
CA MET A 521 0.59 -26.94 -7.43
C MET A 521 -0.72 -27.72 -7.38
N VAL A 522 -1.85 -27.07 -7.64
CA VAL A 522 -3.17 -27.72 -7.76
C VAL A 522 -3.19 -28.74 -8.89
N LEU A 523 -2.68 -28.42 -10.09
CA LEU A 523 -2.65 -29.37 -11.21
C LEU A 523 -1.78 -30.59 -10.90
N LEU A 524 -0.59 -30.38 -10.33
CA LEU A 524 0.32 -31.48 -9.98
C LEU A 524 -0.26 -32.35 -8.85
N THR A 525 -0.88 -31.73 -7.84
CA THR A 525 -1.60 -32.42 -6.76
C THR A 525 -2.77 -33.21 -7.30
N GLY A 526 -3.57 -32.62 -8.20
CA GLY A 526 -4.71 -33.26 -8.83
C GLY A 526 -4.28 -34.51 -9.61
N TRP A 527 -3.19 -34.44 -10.37
CA TRP A 527 -2.61 -35.64 -11.00
C TRP A 527 -2.22 -36.70 -9.96
N GLY A 528 -1.47 -36.33 -8.92
CA GLY A 528 -1.00 -37.26 -7.88
C GLY A 528 -2.14 -37.98 -7.15
N LEU A 529 -3.13 -37.23 -6.68
CA LEU A 529 -4.33 -37.78 -6.04
C LEU A 529 -5.19 -38.58 -7.01
N GLY A 530 -5.30 -38.14 -8.26
CA GLY A 530 -6.01 -38.87 -9.31
C GLY A 530 -5.47 -40.28 -9.51
N GLN A 531 -4.13 -40.45 -9.50
CA GLN A 531 -3.50 -41.77 -9.60
C GLN A 531 -3.83 -42.66 -8.39
N ILE A 532 -3.88 -42.09 -7.17
CA ILE A 532 -4.26 -42.84 -5.95
C ILE A 532 -5.73 -43.27 -6.02
N ILE A 533 -6.62 -42.36 -6.43
CA ILE A 533 -8.06 -42.65 -6.57
C ILE A 533 -8.29 -43.75 -7.59
N GLU A 534 -7.60 -43.70 -8.73
CA GLU A 534 -7.71 -44.71 -9.78
C GLU A 534 -7.27 -46.10 -9.28
N GLU A 535 -6.11 -46.18 -8.61
CA GLU A 535 -5.60 -47.43 -8.00
C GLU A 535 -6.56 -47.99 -6.94
N VAL A 536 -7.15 -47.12 -6.10
CA VAL A 536 -8.12 -47.54 -5.07
C VAL A 536 -9.45 -47.96 -5.69
N ALA A 537 -9.98 -47.21 -6.65
CA ALA A 537 -11.28 -47.45 -7.27
C ALA A 537 -11.32 -48.77 -8.07
N GLU A 538 -10.26 -49.10 -8.80
CA GLU A 538 -10.15 -50.38 -9.51
C GLU A 538 -10.21 -51.56 -8.54
N ARG A 539 -9.41 -51.53 -7.47
CA ARG A 539 -9.33 -52.62 -6.49
C ARG A 539 -10.61 -52.77 -5.67
N LEU A 540 -11.32 -51.68 -5.37
CA LEU A 540 -12.62 -51.73 -4.70
C LEU A 540 -13.69 -52.45 -5.54
N SER A 541 -13.58 -52.38 -6.87
CA SER A 541 -14.55 -53.01 -7.77
C SER A 541 -14.45 -54.54 -7.83
N ASP A 542 -13.35 -55.11 -7.33
CA ASP A 542 -13.02 -56.54 -7.43
C ASP A 542 -13.29 -57.37 -6.15
N GLY A 543 -13.79 -56.81 -5.05
CA GLY A 543 -14.05 -57.67 -3.87
C GLY A 543 -14.65 -57.08 -2.58
N MET A 544 -14.78 -55.75 -2.41
CA MET A 544 -15.26 -55.17 -1.15
C MET A 544 -16.67 -54.57 -1.27
N SER A 545 -17.57 -54.90 -0.33
CA SER A 545 -18.89 -54.26 -0.24
C SER A 545 -18.74 -52.75 -0.03
N TRP A 546 -19.49 -51.95 -0.79
CA TRP A 546 -19.56 -50.50 -0.65
C TRP A 546 -19.86 -50.07 0.80
N GLN A 547 -20.70 -50.81 1.53
CA GLN A 547 -21.06 -50.52 2.91
C GLN A 547 -19.87 -50.66 3.86
N LYS A 548 -19.07 -51.72 3.71
CA LYS A 548 -17.84 -51.91 4.48
C LYS A 548 -16.84 -50.81 4.18
N THR A 549 -16.73 -50.43 2.90
CA THR A 549 -15.85 -49.34 2.45
C THR A 549 -16.25 -48.01 3.08
N ALA A 550 -17.52 -47.63 2.98
CA ALA A 550 -18.02 -46.39 3.56
C ALA A 550 -17.82 -46.35 5.10
N LEU A 551 -18.14 -47.45 5.79
CA LEU A 551 -17.95 -47.55 7.24
C LEU A 551 -16.47 -47.44 7.65
N SER A 552 -15.57 -48.11 6.93
CA SER A 552 -14.12 -47.97 7.14
C SER A 552 -13.64 -46.53 6.90
N PHE A 553 -14.18 -45.82 5.91
CA PHE A 553 -13.83 -44.42 5.65
C PHE A 553 -14.21 -43.53 6.82
N SER A 554 -15.46 -43.65 7.28
CA SER A 554 -15.97 -42.87 8.40
C SER A 554 -15.20 -43.15 9.69
N LEU A 555 -14.92 -44.42 9.99
CA LEU A 555 -14.13 -44.79 11.15
C LEU A 555 -12.69 -44.30 11.05
N LEU A 556 -12.09 -44.32 9.87
CA LEU A 556 -10.75 -43.81 9.64
C LEU A 556 -10.67 -42.29 9.79
N ALA A 557 -11.69 -41.57 9.32
CA ALA A 557 -11.79 -40.12 9.55
C ALA A 557 -11.87 -39.81 11.04
N VAL A 558 -12.72 -40.50 11.80
CA VAL A 558 -12.85 -40.33 13.25
C VAL A 558 -11.55 -40.71 13.97
N PHE A 559 -10.91 -41.81 13.54
CA PHE A 559 -9.61 -42.24 14.08
C PHE A 559 -8.52 -41.19 13.88
N LEU A 560 -8.40 -40.63 12.66
CA LEU A 560 -7.40 -39.62 12.35
C LEU A 560 -7.66 -38.30 13.09
N VAL A 561 -8.92 -37.87 13.21
CA VAL A 561 -9.30 -36.69 14.00
C VAL A 561 -9.01 -36.92 15.48
N GLY A 562 -9.35 -38.09 16.03
CA GLY A 562 -9.03 -38.48 17.40
C GLY A 562 -7.52 -38.49 17.64
N ALA A 563 -6.75 -39.11 16.75
CA ALA A 563 -5.29 -39.14 16.81
C ALA A 563 -4.69 -37.73 16.78
N PHE A 564 -5.19 -36.85 15.91
CA PHE A 564 -4.76 -35.46 15.87
C PHE A 564 -5.01 -34.73 17.21
N HIS A 565 -6.19 -34.89 17.82
CA HIS A 565 -6.50 -34.26 19.11
C HIS A 565 -5.66 -34.82 20.26
N VAL A 566 -5.41 -36.14 20.28
CA VAL A 566 -4.51 -36.77 21.24
C VAL A 566 -3.11 -36.16 21.15
N VAL A 567 -2.58 -36.02 19.92
CA VAL A 567 -1.26 -35.42 19.69
C VAL A 567 -1.26 -33.94 20.07
N ARG A 568 -2.28 -33.17 19.68
CA ARG A 568 -2.41 -31.75 20.04
C ARG A 568 -2.42 -31.55 21.55
N SER A 569 -3.18 -32.36 22.29
CA SER A 569 -3.27 -32.29 23.76
C SER A 569 -1.94 -32.65 24.44
N LEU A 570 -1.22 -33.66 23.95
CA LEU A 570 0.08 -34.05 24.50
C LEU A 570 1.15 -32.96 24.38
N PHE A 571 1.06 -32.11 23.37
CA PHE A 571 2.07 -31.10 23.06
C PHE A 571 1.61 -29.65 23.26
N GLY A 572 0.37 -29.42 23.73
CA GLY A 572 -0.24 -28.10 23.95
C GLY A 572 0.25 -27.40 25.23
N ALA A 573 -0.26 -26.20 25.52
CA ALA A 573 0.15 -25.40 26.69
C ALA A 573 -0.13 -26.11 28.02
N ASN A 574 -1.24 -26.84 28.09
CA ASN A 574 -1.66 -27.61 29.26
C ASN A 574 -1.64 -29.11 28.92
N PRO A 575 -0.50 -29.81 29.08
CA PRO A 575 -0.47 -31.24 28.87
C PRO A 575 -1.34 -31.95 29.92
N PRO A 576 -1.89 -33.14 29.61
CA PRO A 576 -2.74 -33.86 30.55
C PRO A 576 -1.97 -34.34 31.79
N PHE A 577 -2.71 -34.60 32.87
CA PHE A 577 -2.20 -35.19 34.13
C PHE A 577 -1.18 -34.35 34.92
N GLN A 578 -1.16 -33.02 34.77
CA GLN A 578 -0.22 -32.16 35.54
C GLN A 578 -0.76 -31.69 36.90
N GLY A 579 -2.05 -31.84 37.20
CA GLY A 579 -2.62 -31.38 38.47
C GLY A 579 -4.14 -31.55 38.59
N ALA A 580 -4.70 -31.00 39.67
CA ALA A 580 -6.12 -31.11 40.01
C ALA A 580 -6.90 -29.78 39.93
N THR A 581 -6.32 -28.73 39.34
CA THR A 581 -7.03 -27.48 39.06
C THR A 581 -8.07 -27.68 37.95
N LEU A 582 -9.07 -26.80 37.86
CA LEU A 582 -10.12 -26.90 36.84
C LEU A 582 -9.54 -26.96 35.41
N ASP A 583 -8.54 -26.11 35.12
CA ASP A 583 -7.87 -26.09 33.80
C ASP A 583 -7.12 -27.39 33.50
N GLN A 584 -6.48 -28.01 34.51
CA GLN A 584 -5.75 -29.27 34.36
C GLN A 584 -6.68 -30.48 34.25
N LEU A 585 -7.81 -30.45 34.96
CA LEU A 585 -8.87 -31.45 34.80
C LEU A 585 -9.51 -31.35 33.42
N HIS A 586 -9.74 -30.12 32.92
CA HIS A 586 -10.24 -29.89 31.57
C HIS A 586 -9.26 -30.43 30.51
N ALA A 587 -7.97 -30.09 30.60
CA ALA A 587 -6.94 -30.61 29.69
C ALA A 587 -6.83 -32.14 29.71
N THR A 588 -6.96 -32.76 30.89
CA THR A 588 -6.97 -34.22 31.04
C THR A 588 -8.21 -34.85 30.40
N SER A 589 -9.38 -34.21 30.53
CA SER A 589 -10.61 -34.64 29.86
C SER A 589 -10.50 -34.52 28.33
N GLU A 590 -9.96 -33.41 27.84
CA GLU A 590 -9.68 -33.17 26.41
C GLU A 590 -8.68 -34.16 25.82
N PHE A 591 -7.83 -34.79 26.64
CA PHE A 591 -6.97 -35.88 26.22
C PHE A 591 -7.68 -37.24 26.22
N LEU A 592 -8.34 -37.59 27.33
CA LEU A 592 -8.91 -38.93 27.54
C LEU A 592 -10.03 -39.24 26.57
N PHE A 593 -10.92 -38.28 26.29
CA PHE A 593 -12.07 -38.53 25.42
C PHE A 593 -11.67 -38.84 23.97
N PRO A 594 -10.82 -38.04 23.30
CA PRO A 594 -10.28 -38.40 21.99
C PRO A 594 -9.43 -39.69 22.00
N LEU A 595 -8.69 -39.97 23.08
CA LEU A 595 -7.91 -41.20 23.21
C LEU A 595 -8.80 -42.45 23.20
N VAL A 596 -9.88 -42.45 23.98
CA VAL A 596 -10.84 -43.56 24.01
C VAL A 596 -11.50 -43.74 22.65
N ILE A 597 -11.92 -42.65 22.00
CA ILE A 597 -12.50 -42.70 20.65
C ILE A 597 -11.49 -43.26 19.64
N MET A 598 -10.24 -42.81 19.69
CA MET A 598 -9.17 -43.28 18.81
C MET A 598 -8.91 -44.79 19.01
N ILE A 599 -8.86 -45.28 20.25
CA ILE A 599 -8.67 -46.71 20.53
C ILE A 599 -9.87 -47.54 20.02
N LEU A 600 -11.11 -47.12 20.31
CA LEU A 600 -12.31 -47.84 19.89
C LEU A 600 -12.42 -47.90 18.36
N THR A 601 -12.25 -46.77 17.69
CA THR A 601 -12.30 -46.70 16.22
C THR A 601 -11.14 -47.45 15.57
N GLY A 602 -9.93 -47.40 16.15
CA GLY A 602 -8.79 -48.19 15.72
C GLY A 602 -9.04 -49.70 15.83
N ALA A 603 -9.60 -50.16 16.95
CA ALA A 603 -9.96 -51.57 17.15
C ALA A 603 -11.04 -52.03 16.15
N LEU A 604 -12.05 -51.20 15.90
CA LEU A 604 -13.08 -51.44 14.88
C LEU A 604 -12.48 -51.50 13.46
N LEU A 605 -11.54 -50.62 13.12
CA LEU A 605 -10.84 -50.64 11.83
C LEU A 605 -10.03 -51.91 11.65
N VAL A 606 -9.29 -52.34 12.67
CA VAL A 606 -8.55 -53.62 12.64
C VAL A 606 -9.50 -54.80 12.46
N HIS A 607 -10.66 -54.77 13.11
CA HIS A 607 -11.67 -55.81 12.96
C HIS A 607 -12.27 -55.84 11.54
N LEU A 608 -12.63 -54.68 11.00
CA LEU A 608 -13.25 -54.53 9.68
C LEU A 608 -12.28 -54.82 8.53
N MET A 609 -10.99 -54.50 8.72
CA MET A 609 -9.96 -54.56 7.68
C MET A 609 -8.83 -55.54 8.01
N LYS A 610 -9.16 -56.62 8.74
CA LYS A 610 -8.21 -57.67 9.15
C LYS A 610 -7.40 -58.26 7.98
N GLU A 611 -7.96 -58.26 6.77
CA GLU A 611 -7.32 -58.78 5.55
C GLU A 611 -6.24 -57.82 5.02
N GLU A 612 -6.25 -56.56 5.44
CA GLU A 612 -5.34 -55.48 5.06
C GLU A 612 -4.39 -55.11 6.21
N PHE A 613 -4.08 -56.07 7.10
CA PHE A 613 -3.32 -55.83 8.33
C PHE A 613 -1.94 -55.18 8.10
N ALA A 614 -1.27 -55.51 6.98
CA ALA A 614 -0.01 -54.87 6.60
C ALA A 614 -0.20 -53.38 6.26
N GLY A 615 -1.29 -53.02 5.58
CA GLY A 615 -1.66 -51.63 5.31
C GLY A 615 -2.01 -50.86 6.57
N LEU A 616 -2.79 -51.47 7.48
CA LEU A 616 -3.07 -50.92 8.82
C LEU A 616 -1.78 -50.63 9.61
N GLY A 617 -0.83 -51.56 9.57
CA GLY A 617 0.49 -51.38 10.17
C GLY A 617 1.27 -50.21 9.55
N VAL A 618 1.22 -50.02 8.23
CA VAL A 618 1.86 -48.88 7.56
C VAL A 618 1.26 -47.55 8.02
N VAL A 619 -0.06 -47.43 8.10
CA VAL A 619 -0.73 -46.18 8.53
C VAL A 619 -0.47 -45.88 10.01
N LEU A 620 -0.50 -46.90 10.88
CA LEU A 620 -0.18 -46.74 12.29
C LEU A 620 1.27 -46.28 12.47
N LEU A 621 2.22 -46.91 11.77
CA LEU A 621 3.63 -46.50 11.80
C LEU A 621 3.82 -45.10 11.21
N PHE A 622 3.03 -44.68 10.21
CA PHE A 622 3.07 -43.32 9.69
C PHE A 622 2.64 -42.30 10.76
N ILE A 623 1.54 -42.55 11.46
CA ILE A 623 1.08 -41.68 12.56
C ILE A 623 2.16 -41.61 13.65
N LEU A 624 2.74 -42.76 14.04
CA LEU A 624 3.83 -42.80 15.01
C LEU A 624 5.08 -42.07 14.50
N THR A 625 5.39 -42.13 13.20
CA THR A 625 6.45 -41.33 12.58
C THR A 625 6.17 -39.84 12.70
N VAL A 626 4.94 -39.38 12.46
CA VAL A 626 4.57 -37.96 12.61
C VAL A 626 4.72 -37.52 14.07
N VAL A 627 4.26 -38.33 15.02
CA VAL A 627 4.41 -38.07 16.46
C VAL A 627 5.88 -38.02 16.86
N ALA A 628 6.67 -39.00 16.43
CA ALA A 628 8.10 -39.07 16.71
C ALA A 628 8.87 -37.92 16.05
N ALA A 629 8.48 -37.49 14.84
CA ALA A 629 9.06 -36.34 14.15
C ALA A 629 8.77 -35.03 14.90
N PHE A 630 7.54 -34.84 15.38
CA PHE A 630 7.18 -33.67 16.17
C PHE A 630 7.93 -33.65 17.51
N ALA A 631 7.99 -34.79 18.21
CA ALA A 631 8.80 -34.95 19.41
C ALA A 631 10.29 -34.66 19.15
N MET A 632 10.83 -35.19 18.05
CA MET A 632 12.22 -34.95 17.64
C MET A 632 12.48 -33.46 17.37
N LEU A 633 11.57 -32.77 16.68
CA LEU A 633 11.67 -31.32 16.43
C LEU A 633 11.69 -30.52 17.74
N ILE A 634 10.78 -30.81 18.68
CA ILE A 634 10.72 -30.13 19.97
C ILE A 634 11.99 -30.40 20.79
N GLN A 635 12.39 -31.66 20.94
CA GLN A 635 13.56 -32.03 21.74
C GLN A 635 14.86 -31.52 21.09
N GLY A 636 14.93 -31.51 19.75
CA GLY A 636 16.07 -30.96 19.01
C GLY A 636 16.16 -29.44 19.14
N ALA A 637 15.03 -28.73 19.05
CA ALA A 637 14.98 -27.30 19.30
C ALA A 637 15.38 -26.98 20.75
N THR A 638 14.85 -27.73 21.72
CA THR A 638 15.19 -27.61 23.15
C THR A 638 16.69 -27.82 23.36
N LEU A 639 17.26 -28.88 22.78
CA LEU A 639 18.69 -29.15 22.84
C LEU A 639 19.52 -27.99 22.25
N MET A 640 19.11 -27.43 21.11
CA MET A 640 19.79 -26.28 20.51
C MET A 640 19.72 -25.03 21.38
N THR A 641 18.57 -24.74 21.99
CA THR A 641 18.38 -23.58 22.89
C THR A 641 19.28 -23.70 24.13
N TYR A 642 19.30 -24.85 24.79
CA TYR A 642 20.18 -25.05 25.96
C TYR A 642 21.66 -25.13 25.59
N ALA A 643 22.01 -25.66 24.41
CA ALA A 643 23.39 -25.67 23.94
C ALA A 643 23.95 -24.26 23.67
N SER A 644 23.09 -23.28 23.38
CA SER A 644 23.48 -21.88 23.22
C SER A 644 23.63 -21.10 24.53
N MET A 645 23.23 -21.64 25.68
CA MET A 645 23.31 -20.95 26.98
C MET A 645 24.62 -21.29 27.70
N PRO A 646 25.47 -20.29 28.07
CA PRO A 646 26.76 -20.52 28.71
C PRO A 646 26.68 -21.32 30.03
N GLU A 647 25.65 -21.08 30.84
CA GLU A 647 25.45 -21.70 32.16
C GLU A 647 24.91 -23.14 32.08
N ALA A 648 24.21 -23.48 31.00
CA ALA A 648 23.56 -24.78 30.81
C ALA A 648 24.47 -25.85 30.16
N GLN A 649 25.68 -25.48 29.72
CA GLN A 649 26.63 -26.40 29.06
C GLN A 649 27.10 -27.55 29.96
N THR A 650 26.92 -27.46 31.27
CA THR A 650 27.39 -28.45 32.23
C THR A 650 26.55 -29.74 32.28
N ASN A 651 25.32 -29.77 31.72
CA ASN A 651 24.50 -31.01 31.71
C ASN A 651 23.49 -31.09 30.54
N LEU A 652 23.98 -31.17 29.30
CA LEU A 652 23.14 -31.36 28.10
C LEU A 652 22.66 -32.81 27.88
N ALA A 653 23.20 -33.78 28.63
CA ALA A 653 22.97 -35.21 28.40
C ALA A 653 21.48 -35.63 28.40
N PRO A 654 20.62 -35.15 29.33
CA PRO A 654 19.20 -35.53 29.33
C PRO A 654 18.45 -35.13 28.06
N TYR A 655 18.74 -33.94 27.51
CA TYR A 655 18.12 -33.43 26.29
C TYR A 655 18.61 -34.19 25.05
N ALA A 656 19.92 -34.47 25.00
CA ALA A 656 20.51 -35.26 23.92
C ALA A 656 19.97 -36.70 23.90
N ILE A 657 19.76 -37.32 25.06
CA ILE A 657 19.16 -38.66 25.18
C ILE A 657 17.70 -38.64 24.68
N ARG A 658 16.90 -37.65 25.08
CA ARG A 658 15.50 -37.52 24.60
C ARG A 658 15.41 -37.28 23.09
N PHE A 659 16.29 -36.43 22.55
CA PHE A 659 16.39 -36.22 21.11
C PHE A 659 16.80 -37.50 20.37
N ALA A 660 17.83 -38.20 20.84
CA ALA A 660 18.27 -39.46 20.26
C ALA A 660 17.17 -40.53 20.31
N ALA A 661 16.45 -40.64 21.42
CA ALA A 661 15.32 -41.56 21.55
C ALA A 661 14.18 -41.24 20.55
N ALA A 662 13.82 -39.96 20.39
CA ALA A 662 12.82 -39.54 19.42
C ALA A 662 13.26 -39.81 17.97
N LEU A 663 14.53 -39.53 17.64
CA LEU A 663 15.12 -39.81 16.32
C LEU A 663 15.16 -41.32 16.03
N SER A 664 15.54 -42.15 17.02
CA SER A 664 15.53 -43.61 16.90
C SER A 664 14.11 -44.15 16.71
N ALA A 665 13.12 -43.63 17.46
CA ALA A 665 11.72 -44.00 17.28
C ALA A 665 11.21 -43.64 15.88
N MET A 666 11.51 -42.44 15.39
CA MET A 666 11.14 -41.99 14.04
C MET A 666 11.78 -42.90 12.97
N THR A 667 13.07 -43.19 13.10
CA THR A 667 13.82 -44.04 12.16
C THR A 667 13.30 -45.48 12.16
N ALA A 668 13.02 -46.04 13.34
CA ALA A 668 12.43 -47.37 13.48
C ALA A 668 11.04 -47.45 12.83
N CYS A 669 10.20 -46.42 13.00
CA CYS A 669 8.89 -46.37 12.36
C CYS A 669 9.00 -46.26 10.83
N ILE A 670 9.93 -45.45 10.31
CA ILE A 670 10.19 -45.34 8.85
C ILE A 670 10.69 -46.67 8.29
N ALA A 671 11.65 -47.32 8.96
CA ALA A 671 12.15 -48.64 8.56
C ALA A 671 11.04 -49.70 8.57
N GLY A 672 10.20 -49.69 9.61
CA GLY A 672 9.01 -50.54 9.71
C GLY A 672 7.99 -50.28 8.59
N MET A 673 7.72 -49.01 8.26
CA MET A 673 6.86 -48.65 7.13
C MET A 673 7.41 -49.16 5.81
N ILE A 674 8.71 -48.97 5.54
CA ILE A 674 9.35 -49.46 4.30
C ILE A 674 9.29 -50.98 4.25
N TYR A 675 9.56 -51.66 5.36
CA TYR A 675 9.51 -53.12 5.47
C TYR A 675 8.09 -53.65 5.19
N LEU A 676 7.08 -53.10 5.86
CA LEU A 676 5.68 -53.47 5.65
C LEU A 676 5.17 -53.08 4.26
N SER A 677 5.59 -51.94 3.71
CA SER A 677 5.21 -51.48 2.37
C SER A 677 5.80 -52.35 1.26
N ARG A 678 6.99 -52.93 1.46
CA ARG A 678 7.57 -53.93 0.55
C ARG A 678 6.89 -55.29 0.63
N ARG A 679 6.32 -55.62 1.80
CA ARG A 679 5.67 -56.91 2.08
C ARG A 679 4.17 -56.89 1.75
N SER A 680 3.55 -55.72 1.81
CA SER A 680 2.18 -55.50 1.39
C SER A 680 2.10 -55.58 -0.14
N ARG A 681 1.49 -56.65 -0.65
CA ARG A 681 1.04 -56.73 -2.05
C ARG A 681 -0.22 -55.88 -2.29
N ASP A 682 -0.92 -55.48 -1.22
CA ASP A 682 -2.28 -54.92 -1.22
C ASP A 682 -2.28 -53.51 -0.60
N GLY A 683 -2.10 -52.50 -1.44
CA GLY A 683 -1.92 -51.09 -1.04
C GLY A 683 -3.22 -50.30 -0.86
N VAL A 684 -4.39 -50.96 -0.84
CA VAL A 684 -5.70 -50.27 -0.86
C VAL A 684 -5.88 -49.44 0.39
N PHE A 685 -5.57 -49.99 1.58
CA PHE A 685 -5.74 -49.27 2.84
C PHE A 685 -4.85 -48.01 2.95
N VAL A 686 -3.62 -48.06 2.44
CA VAL A 686 -2.71 -46.91 2.46
C VAL A 686 -3.22 -45.80 1.52
N GLY A 687 -3.68 -46.17 0.32
CA GLY A 687 -4.35 -45.23 -0.57
C GLY A 687 -5.60 -44.63 0.08
N PHE A 688 -6.40 -45.46 0.75
CA PHE A 688 -7.61 -45.04 1.44
C PHE A 688 -7.35 -44.09 2.62
N ALA A 689 -6.33 -44.36 3.43
CA ALA A 689 -5.89 -43.47 4.51
C ALA A 689 -5.35 -42.15 3.97
N THR A 690 -4.60 -42.20 2.86
CA THR A 690 -4.11 -41.00 2.18
C THR A 690 -5.29 -40.14 1.72
N LEU A 691 -6.26 -40.73 1.01
CA LEU A 691 -7.45 -40.02 0.55
C LEU A 691 -8.30 -39.48 1.70
N THR A 692 -8.39 -40.20 2.82
CA THR A 692 -9.10 -39.73 4.03
C THR A 692 -8.40 -38.51 4.63
N ALA A 693 -7.07 -38.55 4.77
CA ALA A 693 -6.29 -37.42 5.27
C ALA A 693 -6.40 -36.20 4.34
N PHE A 694 -6.28 -36.39 3.03
CA PHE A 694 -6.47 -35.33 2.04
C PHE A 694 -7.91 -34.80 2.02
N ALA A 695 -8.93 -35.63 2.27
CA ALA A 695 -10.31 -35.17 2.40
C ALA A 695 -10.52 -34.30 3.64
N LEU A 696 -9.96 -34.68 4.79
CA LEU A 696 -9.98 -33.85 6.01
C LEU A 696 -9.27 -32.51 5.79
N LEU A 697 -8.10 -32.55 5.16
CA LEU A 697 -7.37 -31.33 4.80
C LEU A 697 -8.14 -30.49 3.77
N ALA A 698 -8.85 -31.09 2.81
CA ALA A 698 -9.70 -30.38 1.86
C ALA A 698 -10.89 -29.70 2.53
N VAL A 699 -11.49 -30.31 3.56
CA VAL A 699 -12.51 -29.65 4.40
C VAL A 699 -11.90 -28.44 5.11
N GLN A 700 -10.70 -28.58 5.69
CA GLN A 700 -10.02 -27.45 6.33
C GLN A 700 -9.65 -26.35 5.33
N THR A 701 -9.12 -26.70 4.15
CA THR A 701 -8.82 -25.75 3.07
C THR A 701 -10.07 -25.03 2.59
N GLY A 702 -11.18 -25.76 2.38
CA GLY A 702 -12.46 -25.16 2.01
C GLY A 702 -13.02 -24.24 3.11
N ARG A 703 -12.88 -24.62 4.38
CA ARG A 703 -13.23 -23.76 5.53
C ARG A 703 -12.37 -22.50 5.55
N THR A 704 -11.05 -22.62 5.40
CA THR A 704 -10.13 -21.48 5.30
C THR A 704 -10.50 -20.55 4.15
N ALA A 705 -10.76 -21.10 2.95
CA ALA A 705 -11.16 -20.32 1.79
C ALA A 705 -12.48 -19.59 2.02
N PHE A 706 -13.46 -20.26 2.65
CA PHE A 706 -14.74 -19.68 2.99
C PHE A 706 -14.60 -18.55 4.02
N ARG A 707 -13.84 -18.75 5.09
CA ARG A 707 -13.62 -17.72 6.12
C ARG A 707 -12.95 -16.48 5.54
N ALA A 708 -11.85 -16.66 4.80
CA ALA A 708 -11.14 -15.56 4.17
C ALA A 708 -12.00 -14.79 3.14
N SER A 709 -12.90 -15.48 2.44
CA SER A 709 -13.67 -14.89 1.33
C SER A 709 -15.05 -14.35 1.73
N TYR A 710 -15.66 -14.82 2.82
CA TYR A 710 -17.04 -14.48 3.19
C TYR A 710 -17.25 -14.12 4.66
N ILE A 711 -16.26 -14.33 5.54
CA ILE A 711 -16.37 -13.94 6.95
C ILE A 711 -15.40 -12.81 7.27
N PHE A 712 -14.11 -13.01 7.03
CA PHE A 712 -13.02 -12.10 7.37
C PHE A 712 -12.56 -11.25 6.18
N TYR A 713 -13.42 -11.07 5.16
CA TYR A 713 -13.05 -10.44 3.91
C TYR A 713 -12.76 -8.93 4.04
N ASP A 714 -13.15 -8.29 5.14
CA ASP A 714 -12.85 -6.90 5.50
C ASP A 714 -12.03 -6.78 6.80
N ASP A 715 -11.52 -7.90 7.33
CA ASP A 715 -10.78 -7.97 8.60
C ASP A 715 -9.27 -8.10 8.38
N ALA A 716 -8.49 -7.61 9.33
CA ALA A 716 -7.03 -7.60 9.25
C ALA A 716 -6.36 -8.97 9.47
N THR A 717 -7.12 -9.98 9.92
CA THR A 717 -6.61 -11.27 10.39
C THR A 717 -6.05 -12.18 9.29
N GLU A 718 -6.25 -11.82 8.02
CA GLU A 718 -5.83 -12.62 6.86
C GLU A 718 -4.56 -12.07 6.20
N TYR A 719 -3.48 -12.84 6.19
CA TYR A 719 -2.26 -12.55 5.39
C TYR A 719 -2.48 -12.50 3.86
N LEU A 720 -3.68 -12.84 3.37
CA LEU A 720 -4.04 -12.72 1.95
C LEU A 720 -4.14 -11.26 1.49
N VAL A 721 -4.19 -10.30 2.41
CA VAL A 721 -4.53 -8.91 2.12
C VAL A 721 -3.31 -7.99 2.10
N TYR A 722 -3.40 -6.87 1.37
CA TYR A 722 -2.39 -5.81 1.30
C TYR A 722 -3.12 -4.50 0.94
N ALA A 723 -2.85 -3.42 1.67
CA ALA A 723 -3.55 -2.13 1.54
C ALA A 723 -5.08 -2.29 1.42
N HIS A 724 -5.64 -3.04 2.37
CA HIS A 724 -6.99 -3.60 2.24
C HIS A 724 -8.03 -2.67 2.85
N GLY A 725 -9.11 -2.38 2.13
CA GLY A 725 -10.15 -1.48 2.60
C GLY A 725 -10.86 -2.04 3.83
N ALA A 726 -10.90 -1.28 4.91
CA ALA A 726 -11.64 -1.66 6.13
C ALA A 726 -13.12 -1.28 6.02
N THR A 727 -13.98 -1.95 6.80
CA THR A 727 -15.44 -1.71 6.86
C THR A 727 -15.80 -0.25 7.12
N GLY A 728 -14.96 0.47 7.86
CA GLY A 728 -15.13 1.90 8.18
C GLY A 728 -15.37 2.79 6.96
N ILE A 729 -14.85 2.43 5.78
CA ILE A 729 -15.11 3.17 4.54
C ILE A 729 -16.59 3.14 4.16
N LYS A 730 -17.21 1.95 4.17
CA LYS A 730 -18.64 1.81 3.85
C LYS A 730 -19.52 2.43 4.93
N ASP A 731 -19.10 2.37 6.20
CA ASP A 731 -19.80 3.03 7.30
C ASP A 731 -19.77 4.56 7.18
N VAL A 732 -18.62 5.15 6.84
CA VAL A 732 -18.51 6.59 6.55
C VAL A 732 -19.35 6.95 5.34
N MET A 733 -19.25 6.20 4.24
CA MET A 733 -20.01 6.51 3.03
C MET A 733 -21.52 6.42 3.22
N LYS A 734 -22.00 5.44 4.00
CA LYS A 734 -23.42 5.33 4.36
C LYS A 734 -23.90 6.57 5.12
N GLN A 735 -23.09 7.06 6.07
CA GLN A 735 -23.41 8.27 6.83
C GLN A 735 -23.41 9.51 5.94
N VAL A 736 -22.34 9.72 5.17
CA VAL A 736 -22.19 10.87 4.27
C VAL A 736 -23.32 10.91 3.22
N GLU A 737 -23.70 9.76 2.67
CA GLU A 737 -24.79 9.66 1.68
C GLU A 737 -26.15 9.99 2.30
N GLU A 738 -26.44 9.47 3.49
CA GLU A 738 -27.66 9.77 4.22
C GLU A 738 -27.78 11.26 4.55
N ILE A 739 -26.69 11.86 5.02
CA ILE A 739 -26.64 13.30 5.34
C ILE A 739 -26.86 14.13 4.09
N SER A 740 -26.15 13.83 3.00
CA SER A 740 -26.26 14.57 1.74
C SER A 740 -27.70 14.54 1.20
N LYS A 741 -28.32 13.35 1.18
CA LYS A 741 -29.71 13.19 0.73
C LYS A 741 -30.71 13.95 1.59
N ARG A 742 -30.53 13.95 2.91
CA ARG A 742 -31.46 14.63 3.83
C ARG A 742 -31.33 16.15 3.81
N THR A 743 -30.11 16.68 3.63
CA THR A 743 -29.86 18.12 3.67
C THR A 743 -30.06 18.80 2.32
N THR A 744 -29.75 18.11 1.22
CA THR A 744 -29.73 18.71 -0.12
C THR A 744 -30.70 18.09 -1.11
N GLY A 745 -31.40 17.01 -0.73
CA GLY A 745 -32.30 16.26 -1.61
C GLY A 745 -31.58 15.37 -2.64
N GLY A 746 -30.25 15.32 -2.60
CA GLY A 746 -29.39 14.62 -3.57
C GLY A 746 -27.98 14.38 -3.04
N LEU A 747 -27.00 14.21 -3.94
CA LEU A 747 -25.57 14.05 -3.60
C LEU A 747 -24.77 15.35 -3.79
N ASN A 748 -25.34 16.47 -3.35
CA ASN A 748 -24.82 17.81 -3.58
C ASN A 748 -24.44 18.56 -2.29
N ALA A 749 -24.40 17.88 -1.14
CA ALA A 749 -23.76 18.44 0.05
C ALA A 749 -22.25 18.62 -0.16
N ILE A 750 -21.67 19.64 0.48
CA ILE A 750 -20.23 19.94 0.39
C ILE A 750 -19.49 18.90 1.22
N ILE A 751 -18.83 17.95 0.57
CA ILE A 751 -18.01 16.92 1.23
C ILE A 751 -16.55 17.24 0.99
N ALA A 752 -15.81 17.48 2.07
CA ALA A 752 -14.37 17.67 2.00
C ALA A 752 -13.64 16.37 2.33
N TYR A 753 -12.55 16.10 1.61
CA TYR A 753 -11.73 14.91 1.86
C TYR A 753 -10.24 15.23 1.71
N ASP A 754 -9.44 14.62 2.56
CA ASP A 754 -7.98 14.76 2.56
C ASP A 754 -7.36 14.05 1.35
N ALA A 755 -6.69 14.82 0.50
CA ALA A 755 -6.03 14.34 -0.72
C ALA A 755 -4.49 14.43 -0.64
N SER A 756 -3.92 14.66 0.54
CA SER A 756 -2.50 15.04 0.68
C SER A 756 -1.50 13.97 0.23
N GLN A 757 -0.39 14.39 -0.39
CA GLN A 757 0.72 13.54 -0.84
C GLN A 757 1.58 12.97 0.32
N PRO A 758 2.39 11.90 0.15
CA PRO A 758 2.86 11.26 -1.10
C PRO A 758 1.98 10.15 -1.70
N ASP A 759 1.07 9.52 -0.94
CA ASP A 759 0.13 8.51 -1.47
C ASP A 759 -1.36 8.98 -1.39
N THR A 760 -1.55 10.29 -1.50
CA THR A 760 -2.80 11.07 -1.72
C THR A 760 -3.95 10.92 -0.71
N GLY A 761 -3.68 10.78 0.59
CA GLY A 761 -4.66 10.96 1.67
C GLY A 761 -5.74 9.88 1.75
N VAL A 762 -6.96 10.22 2.19
CA VAL A 762 -8.08 9.26 2.17
C VAL A 762 -8.59 8.97 0.76
N SER A 763 -8.05 9.62 -0.29
CA SER A 763 -8.51 9.50 -1.67
C SER A 763 -8.71 8.06 -2.13
N TRP A 764 -7.81 7.15 -1.80
CA TRP A 764 -8.02 5.74 -2.10
C TRP A 764 -8.47 5.01 -0.83
N PRO A 765 -9.69 4.43 -0.77
CA PRO A 765 -10.61 4.18 -1.90
C PRO A 765 -11.79 5.18 -2.05
N PHE A 766 -11.81 6.30 -1.32
CA PHE A 766 -12.95 7.22 -1.32
C PHE A 766 -13.27 7.84 -2.69
N VAL A 767 -12.31 8.02 -3.61
CA VAL A 767 -12.53 8.51 -4.98
C VAL A 767 -13.53 7.63 -5.73
N TRP A 768 -13.49 6.31 -5.51
CA TRP A 768 -14.50 5.42 -6.09
C TRP A 768 -15.88 5.70 -5.53
N TYR A 769 -16.02 5.89 -4.22
CA TYR A 769 -17.31 6.05 -3.56
C TYR A 769 -17.88 7.47 -3.64
N LEU A 770 -17.03 8.48 -3.79
CA LEU A 770 -17.40 9.89 -3.89
C LEU A 770 -17.67 10.32 -5.35
N ARG A 771 -17.38 9.50 -6.36
CA ARG A 771 -17.48 9.83 -7.79
C ARG A 771 -18.81 10.44 -8.25
N ASP A 772 -19.91 10.15 -7.55
CA ASP A 772 -21.27 10.58 -7.90
C ASP A 772 -21.68 11.89 -7.18
N TYR A 773 -20.83 12.43 -6.29
CA TYR A 773 -21.07 13.67 -5.56
C TYR A 773 -20.67 14.89 -6.40
N THR A 774 -21.51 15.93 -6.39
CA THR A 774 -21.31 17.12 -7.26
C THR A 774 -20.57 18.27 -6.58
N ALA A 775 -20.43 18.25 -5.25
CA ALA A 775 -19.83 19.33 -4.46
C ALA A 775 -18.66 18.81 -3.59
N LEU A 776 -17.70 18.14 -4.22
CA LEU A 776 -16.50 17.64 -3.56
C LEU A 776 -15.44 18.73 -3.40
N ARG A 777 -14.76 18.77 -2.26
CA ARG A 777 -13.59 19.62 -2.00
C ARG A 777 -12.41 18.77 -1.50
N SER A 778 -11.43 18.55 -2.36
CA SER A 778 -10.16 17.97 -1.92
C SER A 778 -9.29 19.01 -1.21
N PHE A 779 -8.53 18.62 -0.19
CA PHE A 779 -7.53 19.50 0.43
C PHE A 779 -6.23 18.76 0.76
N ASP A 780 -5.10 19.47 0.68
CA ASP A 780 -3.77 18.94 1.04
C ASP A 780 -3.31 19.40 2.43
N GLN A 781 -3.66 20.63 2.83
CA GLN A 781 -3.45 21.15 4.18
C GLN A 781 -4.79 21.65 4.73
N PRO A 782 -5.14 21.34 5.98
CA PRO A 782 -6.35 21.87 6.61
C PRO A 782 -6.35 23.41 6.62
N THR A 783 -7.44 24.01 6.15
CA THR A 783 -7.69 25.45 6.23
C THR A 783 -9.08 25.71 6.79
N ARG A 784 -9.35 26.91 7.29
CA ARG A 784 -10.68 27.25 7.85
C ARG A 784 -11.82 27.21 6.83
N SER A 785 -11.51 27.22 5.53
CA SER A 785 -12.52 27.00 4.47
C SER A 785 -13.25 25.66 4.60
N LEU A 786 -12.68 24.69 5.34
CA LEU A 786 -13.30 23.40 5.63
C LEU A 786 -14.53 23.50 6.55
N ARG A 787 -14.74 24.60 7.28
CA ARG A 787 -15.94 24.81 8.12
C ARG A 787 -17.22 24.92 7.30
N GLU A 788 -17.12 25.31 6.03
CA GLU A 788 -18.25 25.30 5.10
C GLU A 788 -18.71 23.89 4.72
N ALA A 789 -17.84 22.88 4.87
CA ALA A 789 -18.17 21.52 4.51
C ALA A 789 -19.18 20.91 5.48
N THR A 790 -20.10 20.12 4.93
CA THR A 790 -21.06 19.34 5.70
C THR A 790 -20.35 18.21 6.45
N ALA A 791 -19.43 17.52 5.77
CA ALA A 791 -18.58 16.50 6.35
C ALA A 791 -17.16 16.63 5.84
N VAL A 792 -16.19 16.31 6.70
CA VAL A 792 -14.76 16.33 6.39
C VAL A 792 -14.16 14.97 6.73
N ILE A 793 -13.56 14.30 5.74
CA ILE A 793 -12.91 13.00 5.91
C ILE A 793 -11.40 13.22 5.92
N VAL A 794 -10.74 12.84 7.00
CA VAL A 794 -9.35 13.22 7.30
C VAL A 794 -8.50 11.99 7.52
N ASP A 795 -7.30 11.97 6.93
CA ASP A 795 -6.33 10.90 7.12
C ASP A 795 -5.50 11.12 8.39
N GLN A 796 -4.97 10.04 8.96
CA GLN A 796 -4.23 10.06 10.23
C GLN A 796 -3.12 11.11 10.30
N LYS A 797 -2.43 11.38 9.20
CA LYS A 797 -1.33 12.36 9.13
C LYS A 797 -1.74 13.82 9.42
N ASN A 798 -3.02 14.15 9.28
CA ASN A 798 -3.54 15.51 9.45
C ASN A 798 -4.40 15.64 10.72
N PHE A 799 -4.42 14.63 11.60
CA PHE A 799 -5.20 14.67 12.84
C PHE A 799 -4.84 15.86 13.71
N ASP A 800 -3.56 16.20 13.89
CA ASP A 800 -3.19 17.32 14.77
C ASP A 800 -3.49 18.69 14.13
N LYS A 801 -3.52 18.74 12.79
CA LYS A 801 -3.72 19.98 12.01
C LYS A 801 -5.19 20.32 11.76
N ILE A 802 -6.10 19.36 11.84
CA ILE A 802 -7.51 19.58 11.50
C ILE A 802 -8.28 20.34 12.58
N TYR A 803 -7.92 20.18 13.86
CA TYR A 803 -8.66 20.78 14.97
C TYR A 803 -8.68 22.33 14.94
N PRO A 804 -7.56 23.03 14.72
CA PRO A 804 -7.58 24.49 14.57
C PRO A 804 -8.39 24.96 13.35
N ALA A 805 -8.37 24.17 12.26
CA ALA A 805 -9.09 24.49 11.03
C ALA A 805 -10.62 24.40 11.21
N LEU A 806 -11.12 23.37 11.91
CA LEU A 806 -12.56 23.14 12.09
C LEU A 806 -13.15 23.85 13.32
N GLY A 807 -12.36 24.09 14.37
CA GLY A 807 -12.86 24.62 15.63
C GLY A 807 -13.86 23.69 16.32
N ASN A 808 -14.71 24.24 17.20
CA ASN A 808 -15.63 23.46 18.04
C ASN A 808 -16.97 23.10 17.36
N GLU A 809 -17.10 23.29 16.04
CA GLU A 809 -18.37 23.16 15.31
C GLU A 809 -18.68 21.76 14.76
N PHE A 810 -17.80 20.78 14.98
CA PHE A 810 -17.92 19.43 14.40
C PHE A 810 -17.95 18.32 15.47
N TYR A 811 -18.71 17.26 15.21
CA TYR A 811 -18.60 15.97 15.90
C TYR A 811 -17.52 15.12 15.23
N GLU A 812 -16.74 14.40 16.04
CA GLU A 812 -15.67 13.52 15.58
C GLU A 812 -16.07 12.05 15.69
N PHE A 813 -15.78 11.28 14.64
CA PHE A 813 -15.94 9.83 14.62
C PHE A 813 -14.65 9.16 14.08
N ASN A 814 -14.16 8.16 14.81
CA ASN A 814 -12.92 7.45 14.49
C ASN A 814 -13.23 6.15 13.75
N TYR A 815 -12.52 5.92 12.65
CA TYR A 815 -12.63 4.70 11.85
C TYR A 815 -11.27 4.22 11.42
N ILE A 816 -11.23 2.96 11.01
CA ILE A 816 -10.07 2.40 10.33
C ILE A 816 -10.36 2.47 8.84
N ARG A 817 -9.40 3.03 8.09
CA ARG A 817 -9.47 3.19 6.64
C ARG A 817 -8.95 1.95 5.95
N MET A 818 -7.78 1.47 6.36
CA MET A 818 -7.14 0.31 5.73
C MET A 818 -6.45 -0.62 6.73
N TRP A 819 -6.46 -1.90 6.39
CA TRP A 819 -5.75 -2.96 7.09
C TRP A 819 -4.47 -3.36 6.35
N TRP A 820 -3.41 -3.57 7.13
CA TRP A 820 -2.20 -4.22 6.67
C TRP A 820 -2.08 -5.61 7.34
N PRO A 821 -1.54 -6.62 6.63
CA PRO A 821 -1.35 -7.93 7.22
C PRO A 821 -0.39 -7.84 8.42
N ASN A 822 -0.61 -8.68 9.44
CA ASN A 822 0.25 -8.75 10.62
C ASN A 822 1.71 -8.96 10.19
N GLN A 823 2.64 -8.15 10.69
CA GLN A 823 4.06 -8.21 10.31
C GLN A 823 4.93 -8.95 11.32
N ASP A 824 4.36 -9.69 12.28
CA ASP A 824 5.12 -10.40 13.31
C ASP A 824 6.14 -11.41 12.73
N TYR A 825 5.89 -11.96 11.53
CA TYR A 825 6.84 -12.83 10.84
C TYR A 825 8.08 -12.11 10.29
N PHE A 826 8.17 -10.78 10.37
CA PHE A 826 9.40 -10.07 10.04
C PHE A 826 10.49 -10.41 11.06
N ASN A 827 11.75 -10.39 10.65
CA ASN A 827 12.90 -10.66 11.51
C ASN A 827 12.83 -12.01 12.25
N LEU A 828 12.24 -13.05 11.64
CA LEU A 828 12.36 -14.42 12.15
C LEU A 828 13.85 -14.81 12.16
N ASN A 829 14.40 -14.90 13.36
CA ASN A 829 15.75 -15.35 13.62
C ASN A 829 15.73 -16.74 14.28
N ARG A 830 16.92 -17.33 14.45
CA ARG A 830 17.06 -18.66 15.05
C ARG A 830 16.38 -18.77 16.41
N GLU A 831 16.51 -17.76 17.26
CA GLU A 831 15.95 -17.77 18.61
C GLU A 831 14.42 -17.75 18.61
N ARG A 832 13.79 -16.88 17.80
CA ARG A 832 12.33 -16.81 17.67
C ARG A 832 11.76 -18.10 17.11
N VAL A 833 12.41 -18.69 16.09
CA VAL A 833 11.99 -19.99 15.53
C VAL A 833 12.12 -21.11 16.56
N LEU A 834 13.24 -21.18 17.28
CA LEU A 834 13.41 -22.16 18.35
C LEU A 834 12.37 -21.99 19.45
N THR A 835 12.10 -20.75 19.87
CA THR A 835 11.11 -20.41 20.89
C THR A 835 9.69 -20.77 20.45
N ALA A 836 9.33 -20.50 19.19
CA ALA A 836 8.05 -20.90 18.62
C ALA A 836 7.87 -22.43 18.57
N VAL A 837 8.96 -23.21 18.49
CA VAL A 837 8.91 -24.68 18.52
C VAL A 837 8.93 -25.24 19.94
N THR A 838 9.64 -24.61 20.88
CA THR A 838 9.77 -25.11 22.26
C THR A 838 8.67 -24.62 23.19
N ASN A 839 8.19 -23.39 23.03
CA ASN A 839 7.14 -22.81 23.87
C ASN A 839 5.76 -23.39 23.49
N PRO A 840 5.09 -24.14 24.39
CA PRO A 840 3.82 -24.77 24.08
C PRO A 840 2.66 -23.76 23.92
N ALA A 841 2.68 -22.62 24.61
CA ALA A 841 1.65 -21.58 24.48
C ALA A 841 1.71 -20.88 23.12
N ILE A 842 2.92 -20.58 22.62
CA ILE A 842 3.11 -20.01 21.28
C ILE A 842 2.64 -21.00 20.20
N ARG A 843 2.98 -22.29 20.32
CA ARG A 843 2.51 -23.33 19.39
C ARG A 843 1.00 -23.43 19.34
N GLU A 844 0.35 -23.42 20.51
CA GLU A 844 -1.10 -23.44 20.58
C GLU A 844 -1.72 -22.21 19.90
N GLY A 845 -1.17 -21.01 20.13
CA GLY A 845 -1.57 -19.80 19.43
C GLY A 845 -1.39 -19.90 17.90
N ILE A 846 -0.28 -20.47 17.40
CA ILE A 846 -0.07 -20.69 15.97
C ILE A 846 -1.12 -21.64 15.37
N PHE A 847 -1.49 -22.71 16.10
CA PHE A 847 -2.56 -23.60 15.65
C PHE A 847 -3.92 -22.90 15.62
N ASP A 848 -4.24 -22.07 16.62
CA ASP A 848 -5.49 -21.32 16.64
C ASP A 848 -5.55 -20.28 15.50
N ILE A 849 -4.42 -19.66 15.13
CA ILE A 849 -4.31 -18.84 13.92
C ILE A 849 -4.56 -19.68 12.66
N TRP A 850 -3.91 -20.84 12.55
CA TRP A 850 -4.01 -21.71 11.37
C TRP A 850 -5.43 -22.26 11.16
N PHE A 851 -6.11 -22.65 12.23
CA PHE A 851 -7.47 -23.19 12.17
C PHE A 851 -8.53 -22.10 12.08
N ASP A 852 -8.45 -21.10 12.96
CA ASP A 852 -9.57 -20.21 13.25
C ASP A 852 -9.30 -18.73 13.00
N ARG A 853 -8.06 -18.38 12.61
CA ARG A 853 -7.58 -16.99 12.45
C ARG A 853 -7.67 -16.20 13.76
N ASP A 854 -7.59 -16.90 14.89
CA ASP A 854 -7.63 -16.32 16.22
C ASP A 854 -6.21 -16.09 16.74
N TYR A 855 -5.85 -14.81 16.91
CA TYR A 855 -4.54 -14.39 17.40
C TYR A 855 -4.50 -14.27 18.93
N THR A 856 -5.60 -14.46 19.66
CA THR A 856 -5.73 -14.14 21.09
C THR A 856 -4.68 -14.84 21.95
N LYS A 857 -4.56 -16.17 21.82
CA LYS A 857 -3.56 -16.94 22.60
C LYS A 857 -2.13 -16.65 22.17
N TYR A 858 -1.91 -16.42 20.88
CA TYR A 858 -0.60 -16.05 20.36
C TYR A 858 -0.14 -14.72 20.94
N ALA A 859 -1.01 -13.70 20.88
CA ALA A 859 -0.81 -12.37 21.43
C ALA A 859 -0.48 -12.40 22.94
N GLN A 860 -1.22 -13.22 23.71
CA GLN A 860 -0.93 -13.44 25.13
C GLN A 860 0.42 -14.10 25.37
N ALA A 861 0.77 -15.13 24.58
CA ALA A 861 2.02 -15.87 24.73
C ALA A 861 3.26 -15.06 24.31
N THR A 862 3.12 -14.12 23.36
CA THR A 862 4.20 -13.24 22.91
C THR A 862 4.21 -11.87 23.59
N GLY A 863 3.18 -11.56 24.40
CA GLY A 863 3.02 -10.24 25.02
C GLY A 863 2.71 -9.11 24.03
N ASN A 864 2.12 -9.42 22.87
CA ASN A 864 1.81 -8.43 21.84
C ASN A 864 0.36 -7.93 21.96
N SER A 865 0.17 -6.66 22.33
CA SER A 865 -1.15 -6.04 22.48
C SER A 865 -1.79 -5.57 21.17
N SER A 866 -1.08 -5.64 20.05
CA SER A 866 -1.49 -5.08 18.75
C SER A 866 -2.13 -6.09 17.79
N MET A 867 -2.59 -7.24 18.27
CA MET A 867 -3.15 -8.32 17.44
C MET A 867 -4.66 -8.53 17.64
N THR A 868 -5.37 -7.49 18.14
CA THR A 868 -6.85 -7.46 18.17
C THR A 868 -7.35 -6.51 17.09
N LEU A 869 -8.57 -6.69 16.56
CA LEU A 869 -9.11 -5.78 15.53
C LEU A 869 -9.12 -4.31 15.99
N THR A 870 -9.34 -4.05 17.29
CA THR A 870 -9.35 -2.69 17.84
C THR A 870 -7.96 -2.06 17.99
N THR A 871 -6.91 -2.88 18.13
CA THR A 871 -5.53 -2.42 18.36
C THR A 871 -4.58 -2.85 17.24
N TRP A 872 -5.12 -3.28 16.11
CA TRP A 872 -4.34 -3.90 15.05
C TRP A 872 -3.29 -2.94 14.52
N SER A 873 -2.04 -3.41 14.43
CA SER A 873 -0.94 -2.66 13.85
C SER A 873 -0.12 -3.58 12.94
N PRO A 874 0.12 -3.19 11.67
CA PRO A 874 -0.14 -1.88 11.08
C PRO A 874 -1.59 -1.69 10.58
N ALA A 875 -2.12 -0.48 10.72
CA ALA A 875 -3.42 -0.06 10.18
C ALA A 875 -3.43 1.45 9.92
N ASP A 876 -4.15 1.89 8.89
CA ASP A 876 -4.31 3.32 8.57
C ASP A 876 -5.65 3.80 9.14
N GLN A 877 -5.61 4.81 10.01
CA GLN A 877 -6.81 5.40 10.61
C GLN A 877 -7.36 6.57 9.79
N MET A 878 -8.65 6.84 9.96
CA MET A 878 -9.29 8.05 9.45
C MET A 878 -10.32 8.60 10.44
N LYS A 879 -10.58 9.90 10.31
CA LYS A 879 -11.63 10.58 11.07
C LYS A 879 -12.69 11.14 10.13
N LEU A 880 -13.94 11.00 10.53
CA LEU A 880 -15.08 11.71 9.95
C LEU A 880 -15.46 12.84 10.90
N PHE A 881 -15.41 14.07 10.41
CA PHE A 881 -15.95 15.23 11.10
C PHE A 881 -17.29 15.61 10.48
N LEU A 882 -18.33 15.73 11.31
CA LEU A 882 -19.68 16.12 10.88
C LEU A 882 -20.09 17.42 11.55
N ARG A 883 -20.53 18.41 10.78
CA ARG A 883 -20.93 19.71 11.34
C ARG A 883 -22.15 19.56 12.26
N LYS A 884 -22.05 20.15 13.46
CA LYS A 884 -23.02 19.93 14.57
C LYS A 884 -24.43 20.44 14.23
N ASP A 885 -24.53 21.60 13.58
CA ASP A 885 -25.80 22.18 13.10
C ASP A 885 -26.54 21.23 12.15
N ILE A 886 -25.83 20.62 11.21
CA ILE A 886 -26.39 19.66 10.25
C ILE A 886 -26.74 18.34 10.94
N ALA A 887 -25.86 17.83 11.81
CA ALA A 887 -26.12 16.60 12.56
C ALA A 887 -27.40 16.72 13.39
N SER A 888 -27.64 17.88 14.01
CA SER A 888 -28.84 18.15 14.82
C SER A 888 -30.15 18.09 14.03
N GLN A 889 -30.10 18.29 12.71
CA GLN A 889 -31.27 18.15 11.82
C GLN A 889 -31.61 16.68 11.53
N ILE A 890 -30.77 15.72 11.95
CA ILE A 890 -30.91 14.30 11.65
C ILE A 890 -30.97 13.48 12.95
N TRP A 891 -32.20 13.16 13.38
CA TRP A 891 -32.56 12.54 14.67
C TRP A 891 -31.91 11.17 14.98
N ASN A 892 -31.36 10.46 14.00
CA ASN A 892 -30.88 9.07 14.17
C ASN A 892 -29.45 8.95 14.73
N TYR A 893 -28.71 10.06 14.91
CA TYR A 893 -27.32 10.02 15.36
C TYR A 893 -27.13 10.03 16.90
N GLY A 894 -28.20 9.82 17.67
CA GLY A 894 -28.12 9.75 19.14
C GLY A 894 -27.79 11.08 19.83
N VAL A 895 -27.69 12.16 19.06
CA VAL A 895 -27.64 13.53 19.55
C VAL A 895 -29.07 14.02 19.65
N GLY A 896 -29.58 14.12 20.87
CA GLY A 896 -30.81 14.88 21.11
C GLY A 896 -30.64 16.32 20.60
N PRO A 897 -31.72 17.09 20.44
CA PRO A 897 -31.61 18.53 20.23
C PRO A 897 -30.97 19.12 21.48
N THR A 898 -29.64 19.15 21.50
CA THR A 898 -28.93 20.04 22.41
C THR A 898 -29.22 21.41 21.83
N GLU A 899 -29.99 22.23 22.56
CA GLU A 899 -29.91 23.67 22.37
C GLU A 899 -28.42 23.97 22.31
N THR A 900 -27.94 24.40 21.15
CA THR A 900 -26.62 25.02 21.07
C THR A 900 -26.69 26.13 22.11
N ALA A 901 -26.07 25.90 23.26
CA ALA A 901 -25.78 26.99 24.17
C ALA A 901 -25.15 28.03 23.26
N ALA A 902 -25.80 29.18 23.11
CA ALA A 902 -25.20 30.31 22.44
C ALA A 902 -23.80 30.40 23.04
N VAL A 903 -22.76 30.43 22.19
CA VAL A 903 -21.41 30.70 22.68
C VAL A 903 -21.52 32.07 23.32
N GLU A 904 -21.73 32.08 24.64
CA GLU A 904 -21.84 33.30 25.40
C GLU A 904 -20.47 33.92 25.32
N ASP A 905 -20.38 35.13 24.76
CA ASP A 905 -19.12 35.83 24.68
C ASP A 905 -18.51 35.86 26.10
N PRO A 906 -17.33 35.24 26.33
CA PRO A 906 -16.71 35.21 27.65
C PRO A 906 -16.42 36.61 28.22
N LEU A 907 -16.53 37.64 27.37
CA LEU A 907 -16.42 39.05 27.74
C LEU A 907 -17.75 39.70 28.12
N LYS A 908 -18.90 39.06 27.92
CA LYS A 908 -20.25 39.65 28.11
C LYS A 908 -20.46 40.21 29.51
N ASP A 909 -20.04 39.48 30.54
CA ASP A 909 -20.12 39.92 31.95
C ASP A 909 -19.02 40.94 32.32
N LYS A 910 -18.08 41.20 31.42
CA LYS A 910 -16.93 42.11 31.57
C LYS A 910 -17.04 43.34 30.67
N THR A 911 -18.15 43.51 29.96
CA THR A 911 -18.41 44.68 29.11
C THR A 911 -18.80 45.88 29.97
N LEU A 912 -18.03 46.96 29.85
CA LEU A 912 -18.27 48.23 30.50
C LEU A 912 -18.90 49.22 29.54
N VAL A 913 -19.85 49.98 30.06
CA VAL A 913 -20.36 51.19 29.42
C VAL A 913 -19.42 52.34 29.82
N LEU A 914 -18.45 52.64 28.96
CA LEU A 914 -17.37 53.60 29.24
C LEU A 914 -17.37 54.74 28.21
N PRO A 915 -17.84 55.95 28.56
CA PRO A 915 -17.77 57.10 27.66
C PRO A 915 -16.33 57.62 27.55
N ALA A 916 -15.96 58.07 26.37
CA ALA A 916 -14.71 58.78 26.16
C ALA A 916 -14.72 60.11 26.95
N ASP A 917 -13.69 60.32 27.79
CA ASP A 917 -13.49 61.56 28.54
C ASP A 917 -13.36 62.77 27.60
N ASN A 918 -12.68 62.54 26.47
CA ASN A 918 -12.48 63.53 25.43
C ASN A 918 -12.60 62.89 24.05
N ILE A 919 -13.30 63.59 23.15
CA ILE A 919 -13.46 63.22 21.75
C ILE A 919 -12.85 64.33 20.91
N PHE A 920 -11.89 63.98 20.06
CA PHE A 920 -11.24 64.89 19.14
C PHE A 920 -11.74 64.60 17.72
N GLY A 921 -12.71 65.40 17.28
CA GLY A 921 -13.36 65.28 15.98
C GLY A 921 -12.47 65.72 14.81
N SER A 922 -12.84 65.25 13.62
CA SER A 922 -12.15 65.57 12.35
C SER A 922 -11.97 67.06 12.11
N GLU A 923 -12.98 67.86 12.42
CA GLU A 923 -13.05 69.31 12.16
C GLU A 923 -11.94 70.12 12.83
N ARG A 924 -11.25 69.54 13.82
CA ARG A 924 -10.14 70.17 14.53
C ARG A 924 -8.86 70.25 13.71
N TYR A 925 -8.72 69.42 12.68
CA TYR A 925 -7.50 69.28 11.89
C TYR A 925 -7.67 69.85 10.47
N PRO A 926 -6.63 70.48 9.89
CA PRO A 926 -6.66 70.88 8.49
C PRO A 926 -7.01 69.68 7.60
N SER A 927 -7.97 69.82 6.70
CA SER A 927 -8.47 68.75 5.81
C SER A 927 -9.21 67.58 6.49
N GLY A 928 -9.59 67.68 7.77
CA GLY A 928 -10.29 66.60 8.48
C GLY A 928 -9.39 65.40 8.82
N LEU A 929 -9.88 64.41 9.56
CA LEU A 929 -9.26 63.08 9.64
C LEU A 929 -9.91 62.16 8.61
N ASN A 930 -9.17 61.16 8.14
CA ASN A 930 -9.69 60.14 7.22
C ASN A 930 -9.02 58.80 7.50
N ALA A 931 -9.79 57.91 8.14
CA ALA A 931 -9.37 56.60 8.62
C ALA A 931 -8.03 56.65 9.38
N PRO A 932 -7.94 57.36 10.53
CA PRO A 932 -6.76 57.30 11.38
C PRO A 932 -6.55 55.88 11.93
N ARG A 933 -5.50 55.16 11.50
CA ARG A 933 -5.31 53.73 11.83
C ARG A 933 -4.36 53.43 12.98
N ALA A 934 -3.44 54.32 13.30
CA ALA A 934 -2.51 54.14 14.41
C ALA A 934 -2.27 55.42 15.18
N ILE A 935 -1.89 55.24 16.44
CA ILE A 935 -1.56 56.29 17.39
C ILE A 935 -0.37 55.83 18.23
N ALA A 936 0.56 56.74 18.51
CA ALA A 936 1.70 56.50 19.40
C ALA A 936 1.90 57.68 20.34
N VAL A 937 2.28 57.38 21.58
CA VAL A 937 2.56 58.40 22.61
C VAL A 937 4.03 58.78 22.55
N GLY A 938 4.30 60.09 22.48
CA GLY A 938 5.63 60.69 22.54
C GLY A 938 6.15 60.88 23.96
N LEU A 939 7.39 61.34 24.07
CA LEU A 939 8.10 61.46 25.35
C LEU A 939 7.52 62.52 26.30
N GLN A 940 6.72 63.48 25.79
CA GLN A 940 6.10 64.55 26.58
C GLN A 940 4.57 64.45 26.61
N ALA A 941 4.03 63.24 26.44
CA ALA A 941 2.58 62.98 26.31
C ALA A 941 1.93 63.67 25.09
N ASP A 942 2.74 64.15 24.15
CA ASP A 942 2.34 64.43 22.77
C ASP A 942 2.00 63.13 22.03
N LEU A 943 1.23 63.22 20.95
CA LEU A 943 0.73 62.05 20.21
C LEU A 943 1.07 62.16 18.73
N TYR A 944 1.41 61.03 18.13
CA TYR A 944 1.61 60.89 16.70
C TYR A 944 0.52 59.99 16.14
N ILE A 945 -0.19 60.45 15.10
CA ILE A 945 -1.32 59.74 14.51
C ILE A 945 -1.06 59.50 13.04
N ALA A 946 -1.23 58.25 12.61
CA ALA A 946 -1.23 57.89 11.20
C ALA A 946 -2.63 58.13 10.62
N ASP A 947 -2.80 59.29 9.97
CA ASP A 947 -4.04 59.68 9.28
C ASP A 947 -4.03 59.06 7.87
N SER A 948 -4.31 57.76 7.82
CA SER A 948 -3.88 56.86 6.76
C SER A 948 -4.41 57.25 5.39
N ARG A 949 -5.71 57.51 5.23
CA ARG A 949 -6.30 57.86 3.93
C ARG A 949 -6.08 59.33 3.52
N ASN A 950 -5.55 60.15 4.44
CA ASN A 950 -4.99 61.45 4.10
C ASN A 950 -3.49 61.41 3.82
N HIS A 951 -2.87 60.21 3.85
CA HIS A 951 -1.48 59.98 3.51
C HIS A 951 -0.50 60.86 4.31
N ARG A 952 -0.75 61.02 5.62
CA ARG A 952 0.05 61.91 6.47
C ARG A 952 0.16 61.41 7.91
N ILE A 953 1.15 61.96 8.61
CA ILE A 953 1.30 61.83 10.06
C ILE A 953 1.00 63.17 10.71
N LEU A 954 0.15 63.13 11.74
CA LEU A 954 -0.15 64.28 12.60
C LEU A 954 0.63 64.15 13.91
N HIS A 955 1.22 65.25 14.36
CA HIS A 955 1.80 65.39 15.68
C HIS A 955 0.98 66.40 16.47
N ILE A 956 0.36 65.95 17.55
CA ILE A 956 -0.62 66.71 18.32
C ILE A 956 -0.21 66.74 19.80
N ALA A 957 -0.64 67.77 20.53
CA ALA A 957 -0.50 67.81 21.98
C ALA A 957 -1.57 66.93 22.65
N SER A 958 -1.39 66.65 23.95
CA SER A 958 -2.31 65.87 24.77
C SER A 958 -3.71 66.47 24.94
N ASP A 959 -3.88 67.76 24.61
CA ASP A 959 -5.17 68.45 24.58
C ASP A 959 -5.88 68.37 23.22
N GLY A 960 -5.27 67.69 22.23
CA GLY A 960 -5.74 67.52 20.87
C GLY A 960 -5.36 68.62 19.89
N SER A 961 -4.61 69.65 20.32
CA SER A 961 -4.15 70.73 19.42
C SER A 961 -3.06 70.22 18.46
N LEU A 962 -3.13 70.64 17.20
CA LEU A 962 -2.13 70.28 16.19
C LEU A 962 -0.82 71.04 16.45
N LEU A 963 0.28 70.30 16.63
CA LEU A 963 1.62 70.87 16.74
C LEU A 963 2.28 70.94 15.37
N GLN A 964 2.28 69.83 14.64
CA GLN A 964 2.90 69.70 13.33
C GLN A 964 2.26 68.59 12.50
N GLN A 965 2.46 68.61 11.18
CA GLN A 965 2.05 67.52 10.29
C GLN A 965 3.07 67.36 9.16
N VAL A 966 3.20 66.13 8.64
CA VAL A 966 4.00 65.81 7.45
C VAL A 966 3.24 64.80 6.59
N GLY A 967 3.23 65.00 5.27
CA GLY A 967 2.58 64.03 4.38
C GLY A 967 2.14 64.55 3.02
N GLY A 968 1.36 63.70 2.36
CA GLY A 968 0.84 63.82 1.00
C GLY A 968 1.00 62.50 0.27
N PHE A 969 0.05 62.19 -0.62
CA PHE A 969 0.07 60.97 -1.42
C PHE A 969 1.30 60.91 -2.32
N ALA A 970 2.03 59.80 -2.26
CA ALA A 970 2.96 59.39 -3.30
C ALA A 970 3.03 57.86 -3.34
N ASP A 971 3.07 57.31 -4.55
CA ASP A 971 3.12 55.88 -4.80
C ASP A 971 4.47 55.54 -5.45
N ALA A 972 5.27 54.72 -4.76
CA ALA A 972 6.60 54.32 -5.15
C ALA A 972 6.64 53.45 -6.43
N PHE A 973 5.51 52.87 -6.85
CA PHE A 973 5.44 52.07 -8.09
C PHE A 973 5.14 52.91 -9.32
N THR A 974 4.39 54.00 -9.16
CA THR A 974 3.91 54.80 -10.29
C THR A 974 4.59 56.17 -10.41
N SER A 975 5.24 56.64 -9.34
CA SER A 975 5.85 57.97 -9.27
C SER A 975 7.07 58.02 -8.35
N ASP A 976 7.85 59.10 -8.39
CA ASP A 976 8.88 59.36 -7.38
C ASP A 976 8.21 59.66 -6.03
N ALA A 977 8.48 58.83 -5.03
CA ALA A 977 7.89 58.91 -3.69
C ALA A 977 8.96 59.34 -2.68
N PRO A 978 9.25 60.65 -2.54
CA PRO A 978 10.28 61.13 -1.62
C PRO A 978 9.89 60.90 -0.15
N ILE A 979 10.88 60.93 0.74
CA ILE A 979 10.68 60.83 2.19
C ILE A 979 9.74 61.96 2.69
N GLY A 980 8.82 61.62 3.58
CA GLY A 980 7.75 62.54 4.02
C GLY A 980 6.49 62.54 3.14
N LYS A 981 6.44 61.70 2.10
CA LYS A 981 5.21 61.33 1.36
C LYS A 981 4.89 59.86 1.58
N PHE A 982 3.60 59.52 1.59
CA PHE A 982 3.11 58.21 2.03
C PHE A 982 2.01 57.65 1.11
N ASN A 983 1.84 56.32 1.14
CA ASN A 983 0.73 55.59 0.56
C ASN A 983 0.08 54.73 1.66
N GLU A 984 -1.01 55.26 2.23
CA GLU A 984 -1.63 54.85 3.50
C GLU A 984 -0.62 54.39 4.57
N PRO A 985 -0.05 55.30 5.37
CA PRO A 985 0.76 54.88 6.51
C PRO A 985 -0.15 54.24 7.56
N TRP A 986 0.15 53.02 8.02
CA TRP A 986 -0.74 52.30 8.96
C TRP A 986 -0.20 52.22 10.38
N GLY A 987 1.12 52.22 10.58
CA GLY A 987 1.75 52.14 11.90
C GLY A 987 2.66 53.33 12.16
N VAL A 988 2.70 53.75 13.42
CA VAL A 988 3.58 54.80 13.92
C VAL A 988 4.12 54.38 15.28
N ALA A 989 5.41 54.61 15.53
CA ALA A 989 6.06 54.37 16.82
C ALA A 989 7.09 55.46 17.13
N VAL A 990 7.36 55.67 18.41
CA VAL A 990 8.33 56.66 18.90
C VAL A 990 9.46 55.94 19.61
N GLY A 991 10.70 56.20 19.20
CA GLY A 991 11.90 55.65 19.82
C GLY A 991 12.29 56.37 21.11
N PRO A 992 13.20 55.78 21.91
CA PRO A 992 13.66 56.37 23.18
C PRO A 992 14.43 57.69 23.01
N ASP A 993 14.98 57.94 21.82
CA ASP A 993 15.63 59.21 21.41
C ASP A 993 14.62 60.28 20.93
N GLY A 994 13.34 59.94 20.85
CA GLY A 994 12.28 60.79 20.31
C GLY A 994 12.13 60.73 18.78
N SER A 995 12.88 59.86 18.09
CA SER A 995 12.69 59.60 16.66
C SER A 995 11.32 58.96 16.39
N VAL A 996 10.69 59.32 15.28
CA VAL A 996 9.37 58.79 14.88
C VAL A 996 9.54 57.86 13.69
N TYR A 997 9.02 56.64 13.81
CA TYR A 997 9.09 55.60 12.80
C TYR A 997 7.70 55.33 12.25
N VAL A 998 7.59 55.23 10.93
CA VAL A 998 6.31 55.10 10.23
C VAL A 998 6.39 53.95 9.24
N SER A 999 5.43 53.03 9.29
CA SER A 999 5.24 52.01 8.26
C SER A 999 4.39 52.59 7.12
N ASP A 1000 5.03 52.79 5.98
CA ASP A 1000 4.43 53.30 4.76
C ASP A 1000 3.92 52.11 3.94
N THR A 1001 2.78 51.57 4.38
CA THR A 1001 2.33 50.19 4.12
C THR A 1001 2.26 49.85 2.64
N TRP A 1002 1.64 50.70 1.81
CA TRP A 1002 1.50 50.42 0.38
C TRP A 1002 2.67 50.91 -0.48
N ASN A 1003 3.65 51.59 0.13
CA ASN A 1003 4.96 51.81 -0.48
C ASN A 1003 6.00 50.75 -0.01
N HIS A 1004 5.60 49.77 0.80
CA HIS A 1004 6.43 48.65 1.23
C HIS A 1004 7.74 49.06 1.91
N ARG A 1005 7.71 50.11 2.73
CA ARG A 1005 8.90 50.70 3.33
C ARG A 1005 8.63 51.28 4.72
N ILE A 1006 9.71 51.51 5.46
CA ILE A 1006 9.71 52.22 6.74
C ILE A 1006 10.38 53.58 6.55
N GLN A 1007 9.82 54.62 7.17
CA GLN A 1007 10.39 55.97 7.20
C GLN A 1007 10.69 56.40 8.63
N LYS A 1008 11.85 57.02 8.84
CA LYS A 1008 12.31 57.60 10.11
C LYS A 1008 12.33 59.12 10.01
N PHE A 1009 11.80 59.76 11.05
CA PHE A 1009 11.76 61.21 11.23
C PHE A 1009 12.37 61.57 12.59
N THR A 1010 12.79 62.82 12.74
CA THR A 1010 13.06 63.38 14.07
C THR A 1010 11.73 63.65 14.80
N ARG A 1011 11.83 64.07 16.06
CA ARG A 1011 10.67 64.46 16.86
C ARG A 1011 9.80 65.52 16.19
N ASP A 1012 10.43 66.51 15.55
CA ASP A 1012 9.72 67.61 14.85
C ASP A 1012 9.30 67.20 13.42
N LEU A 1013 9.08 65.90 13.19
CA LEU A 1013 8.71 65.30 11.90
C LEU A 1013 9.64 65.69 10.73
N THR A 1014 10.90 66.04 11.00
CA THR A 1014 11.86 66.31 9.92
C THR A 1014 12.39 64.99 9.34
N PRO A 1015 12.37 64.81 8.00
CA PRO A 1015 12.77 63.53 7.39
C PRO A 1015 14.23 63.17 7.67
N VAL A 1016 14.50 61.91 8.06
CA VAL A 1016 15.86 61.41 8.33
C VAL A 1016 16.29 60.38 7.27
N LYS A 1017 15.57 59.25 7.19
CA LYS A 1017 15.86 58.18 6.22
C LYS A 1017 14.65 57.28 5.97
N MET A 1018 14.70 56.51 4.89
CA MET A 1018 13.72 55.46 4.59
C MET A 1018 14.43 54.21 4.07
N TRP A 1019 13.84 53.03 4.29
CA TRP A 1019 14.34 51.75 3.80
C TRP A 1019 13.21 50.77 3.57
N GLY A 1020 13.42 49.82 2.65
CA GLY A 1020 12.43 48.81 2.29
C GLY A 1020 12.02 48.90 0.82
N GLN A 1021 11.58 47.77 0.28
CA GLN A 1021 11.09 47.62 -1.08
C GLN A 1021 10.03 46.51 -1.14
N TYR A 1022 9.21 46.50 -2.19
CA TYR A 1022 8.23 45.42 -2.37
C TYR A 1022 8.92 44.10 -2.69
N GLY A 1023 8.55 43.04 -1.97
CA GLY A 1023 8.94 41.68 -2.30
C GLY A 1023 8.78 40.69 -1.16
N GLN A 1024 9.19 39.45 -1.43
CA GLN A 1024 9.36 38.39 -0.45
C GLN A 1024 10.85 38.21 -0.14
N PRO A 1025 11.22 37.85 1.08
CA PRO A 1025 12.60 37.53 1.42
C PRO A 1025 13.08 36.26 0.70
N ILE A 1026 14.36 36.23 0.33
CA ILE A 1026 15.04 35.05 -0.21
C ILE A 1026 15.84 34.42 0.95
N PRO A 1027 15.55 33.15 1.32
CA PRO A 1027 16.27 32.49 2.42
C PRO A 1027 17.79 32.48 2.20
N GLY A 1028 18.55 32.96 3.18
CA GLY A 1028 20.01 33.02 3.14
C GLY A 1028 20.62 34.24 2.42
N ASP A 1029 19.80 35.15 1.87
CA ASP A 1029 20.26 36.39 1.25
C ASP A 1029 19.91 37.61 2.12
N ALA A 1030 20.91 38.13 2.83
CA ALA A 1030 20.76 39.31 3.69
C ALA A 1030 20.34 40.58 2.93
N SER A 1031 20.58 40.66 1.62
CA SER A 1031 20.17 41.83 0.81
C SER A 1031 18.65 41.86 0.56
N SER A 1032 17.97 40.72 0.71
CA SER A 1032 16.52 40.60 0.58
C SER A 1032 15.76 40.83 1.90
N ALA A 1033 16.48 41.06 3.01
CA ALA A 1033 15.88 41.18 4.34
C ALA A 1033 14.98 42.42 4.50
N THR A 1034 15.13 43.43 3.64
CA THR A 1034 14.30 44.64 3.59
C THR A 1034 13.17 44.55 2.55
N SER A 1035 12.94 43.39 1.95
CA SER A 1035 11.77 43.14 1.09
C SER A 1035 10.54 42.95 1.96
N PHE A 1036 9.58 43.88 1.86
CA PHE A 1036 8.34 43.87 2.63
C PHE A 1036 7.12 43.63 1.74
N TRP A 1037 6.11 42.96 2.30
CA TRP A 1037 4.78 42.85 1.72
C TRP A 1037 3.76 43.43 2.70
N GLY A 1038 3.47 44.73 2.56
CA GLY A 1038 2.49 45.42 3.41
C GLY A 1038 2.91 45.48 4.87
N PRO A 1039 4.02 46.17 5.21
CA PRO A 1039 4.42 46.34 6.60
C PRO A 1039 3.38 47.20 7.35
N ARG A 1040 2.90 46.76 8.51
CA ARG A 1040 1.81 47.42 9.24
C ARG A 1040 2.21 47.84 10.64
N GLY A 1041 2.19 46.94 11.63
CA GLY A 1041 2.60 47.27 12.98
C GLY A 1041 4.09 47.59 13.06
N ILE A 1042 4.43 48.55 13.92
CA ILE A 1042 5.80 48.95 14.19
C ILE A 1042 5.92 49.30 15.68
N ALA A 1043 7.01 48.85 16.31
CA ALA A 1043 7.32 49.15 17.70
C ALA A 1043 8.83 49.38 17.85
N VAL A 1044 9.24 50.16 18.85
CA VAL A 1044 10.66 50.43 19.13
C VAL A 1044 10.96 50.04 20.57
N ASP A 1045 12.00 49.24 20.79
CA ASP A 1045 12.40 48.79 22.11
C ASP A 1045 13.25 49.85 22.85
N ALA A 1046 13.54 49.58 24.14
CA ALA A 1046 14.35 50.48 24.97
C ALA A 1046 15.81 50.63 24.51
N LYS A 1047 16.32 49.70 23.68
CA LYS A 1047 17.66 49.75 23.08
C LYS A 1047 17.68 50.53 21.76
N GLY A 1048 16.50 50.92 21.25
CA GLY A 1048 16.34 51.61 19.97
C GLY A 1048 16.15 50.67 18.77
N ASN A 1049 15.96 49.37 18.99
CA ASN A 1049 15.66 48.42 17.92
C ASN A 1049 14.22 48.58 17.43
N VAL A 1050 14.01 48.51 16.12
CA VAL A 1050 12.74 48.72 15.44
C VAL A 1050 12.18 47.39 14.97
N LEU A 1051 11.06 46.96 15.54
CA LEU A 1051 10.37 45.73 15.19
C LEU A 1051 9.21 46.05 14.25
N VAL A 1052 9.13 45.36 13.12
CA VAL A 1052 8.17 45.62 12.04
C VAL A 1052 7.38 44.34 11.73
N ALA A 1053 6.07 44.43 11.71
CA ALA A 1053 5.20 43.35 11.24
C ALA A 1053 5.16 43.38 9.72
N ASP A 1054 5.88 42.45 9.09
CA ASP A 1054 5.86 42.23 7.65
C ASP A 1054 4.67 41.33 7.30
N THR A 1055 3.48 41.92 7.36
CA THR A 1055 2.22 41.19 7.47
C THR A 1055 1.97 40.21 6.31
N GLY A 1056 2.26 40.60 5.08
CA GLY A 1056 2.09 39.75 3.90
C GLY A 1056 3.05 38.56 3.87
N ASN A 1057 4.26 38.73 4.42
CA ASN A 1057 5.29 37.69 4.49
C ASN A 1057 5.23 36.86 5.78
N LYS A 1058 4.23 37.07 6.64
CA LYS A 1058 3.95 36.27 7.85
C LYS A 1058 5.11 36.23 8.86
N ARG A 1059 5.81 37.36 9.04
CA ARG A 1059 7.00 37.46 9.92
C ARG A 1059 7.13 38.82 10.61
N ILE A 1060 7.96 38.86 11.65
CA ILE A 1060 8.42 40.08 12.32
C ILE A 1060 9.90 40.29 12.00
N VAL A 1061 10.25 41.50 11.54
CA VAL A 1061 11.62 41.87 11.16
C VAL A 1061 12.16 42.92 12.11
N VAL A 1062 13.40 42.77 12.56
CA VAL A 1062 14.03 43.62 13.58
C VAL A 1062 15.21 44.39 12.99
N PHE A 1063 15.25 45.70 13.19
CA PHE A 1063 16.30 46.61 12.74
C PHE A 1063 16.94 47.36 13.90
N ASP A 1064 18.16 47.88 13.72
CA ASP A 1064 18.76 48.87 14.64
C ASP A 1064 18.21 50.29 14.42
N SER A 1065 18.64 51.25 15.24
CA SER A 1065 18.24 52.66 15.14
C SER A 1065 18.70 53.33 13.83
N GLU A 1066 19.72 52.75 13.18
CA GLU A 1066 20.25 53.17 11.89
C GLU A 1066 19.54 52.48 10.73
N GLY A 1067 18.56 51.59 10.96
CA GLY A 1067 17.77 50.89 9.95
C GLY A 1067 18.51 49.73 9.26
N ASN A 1068 19.55 49.16 9.88
CA ASN A 1068 20.20 47.93 9.43
C ASN A 1068 19.47 46.72 9.99
N TYR A 1069 19.36 45.66 9.19
CA TYR A 1069 18.73 44.41 9.60
C TYR A 1069 19.52 43.71 10.72
N LEU A 1070 18.82 43.27 11.76
CA LEU A 1070 19.40 42.51 12.89
C LEU A 1070 18.98 41.04 12.86
N THR A 1071 17.68 40.78 12.81
CA THR A 1071 17.10 39.43 12.87
C THR A 1071 15.63 39.43 12.41
N GLU A 1072 15.05 38.25 12.29
CA GLU A 1072 13.61 38.04 12.05
C GLU A 1072 13.12 36.77 12.75
N PHE A 1073 11.82 36.72 13.00
CA PHE A 1073 11.14 35.53 13.51
C PHE A 1073 9.71 35.47 12.99
N GLY A 1074 9.14 34.26 12.96
CA GLY A 1074 7.84 34.01 12.34
C GLY A 1074 7.93 33.33 10.99
N SER A 1075 6.95 32.47 10.71
CA SER A 1075 6.69 31.90 9.39
C SER A 1075 5.20 31.61 9.24
N ALA A 1076 4.71 31.31 8.04
CA ALA A 1076 3.30 31.01 7.81
C ALA A 1076 2.86 29.72 8.54
N GLY A 1077 1.76 29.76 9.28
CA GLY A 1077 1.13 28.58 9.89
C GLY A 1077 0.40 28.82 11.22
N PHE A 1078 0.13 27.74 11.96
CA PHE A 1078 -0.70 27.74 13.18
C PHE A 1078 0.07 27.35 14.45
N ASP A 1079 1.29 26.84 14.34
CA ASP A 1079 2.08 26.44 15.51
C ASP A 1079 2.56 27.68 16.31
N PRO A 1080 3.01 27.52 17.57
CA PRO A 1080 3.66 28.61 18.31
C PRO A 1080 4.85 29.16 17.53
N GLY A 1081 4.91 30.48 17.36
CA GLY A 1081 5.92 31.14 16.55
C GLY A 1081 5.64 31.17 15.04
N GLN A 1082 4.52 30.60 14.57
CA GLN A 1082 4.00 30.79 13.21
C GLN A 1082 2.85 31.81 13.23
N PHE A 1083 2.60 32.48 12.09
CA PHE A 1083 1.61 33.55 11.96
C PHE A 1083 0.73 33.38 10.72
N ASP A 1084 -0.48 33.93 10.81
CA ASP A 1084 -1.34 34.25 9.67
C ASP A 1084 -1.89 35.68 9.82
N GLU A 1085 -1.39 36.59 8.98
CA GLU A 1085 -1.55 38.05 9.06
C GLU A 1085 -1.17 38.64 10.45
N PRO A 1086 0.12 38.66 10.82
CA PRO A 1086 0.56 39.40 12.00
C PRO A 1086 0.41 40.91 11.76
N VAL A 1087 -0.27 41.64 12.64
CA VAL A 1087 -0.59 43.07 12.43
C VAL A 1087 0.04 43.96 13.50
N GLY A 1088 -0.57 44.06 14.69
CA GLY A 1088 -0.10 44.88 15.78
C GLY A 1088 1.10 44.27 16.49
N ILE A 1089 2.04 45.13 16.90
CA ILE A 1089 3.19 44.78 17.75
C ILE A 1089 3.23 45.77 18.90
N ALA A 1090 3.40 45.28 20.12
CA ALA A 1090 3.72 46.10 21.28
C ALA A 1090 4.80 45.42 22.14
N ILE A 1091 5.58 46.24 22.85
CA ILE A 1091 6.69 45.77 23.68
C ILE A 1091 6.39 46.19 25.11
N ALA A 1092 6.34 45.21 26.02
CA ALA A 1092 6.15 45.46 27.43
C ALA A 1092 7.40 46.06 28.08
N PRO A 1093 7.28 46.74 29.24
CA PRO A 1093 8.43 47.19 30.01
C PRO A 1093 9.44 46.08 30.38
N SER A 1094 8.98 44.85 30.54
CA SER A 1094 9.81 43.66 30.73
C SER A 1094 10.64 43.24 29.50
N GLY A 1095 10.33 43.79 28.32
CA GLY A 1095 10.95 43.41 27.04
C GLY A 1095 10.19 42.33 26.27
N THR A 1096 9.08 41.79 26.81
CA THR A 1096 8.20 40.85 26.10
C THR A 1096 7.55 41.52 24.89
N VAL A 1097 7.60 40.85 23.75
CA VAL A 1097 6.98 41.33 22.49
C VAL A 1097 5.66 40.62 22.29
N TYR A 1098 4.57 41.38 22.23
CA TYR A 1098 3.24 40.86 21.91
C TYR A 1098 2.89 41.16 20.45
N VAL A 1099 2.41 40.14 19.74
CA VAL A 1099 2.02 40.21 18.33
C VAL A 1099 0.58 39.74 18.19
N THR A 1100 -0.26 40.54 17.53
CA THR A 1100 -1.61 40.11 17.16
C THR A 1100 -1.56 39.26 15.90
N ASP A 1101 -1.82 37.97 16.04
CA ASP A 1101 -1.84 36.99 14.97
C ASP A 1101 -3.28 36.88 14.43
N THR A 1102 -3.62 37.84 13.57
CA THR A 1102 -5.00 38.27 13.32
C THR A 1102 -5.89 37.17 12.80
N TRP A 1103 -5.47 36.44 11.76
CA TRP A 1103 -6.30 35.40 11.15
C TRP A 1103 -6.23 34.06 11.89
N ASN A 1104 -5.25 33.91 12.77
CA ASN A 1104 -5.23 32.85 13.77
C ASN A 1104 -6.07 33.17 15.00
N GLN A 1105 -6.59 34.40 15.14
CA GLN A 1105 -7.45 34.83 16.26
C GLN A 1105 -6.78 34.68 17.63
N ARG A 1106 -5.49 35.02 17.71
CA ARG A 1106 -4.73 34.91 18.96
C ARG A 1106 -3.74 36.05 19.12
N VAL A 1107 -3.37 36.34 20.36
CA VAL A 1107 -2.15 37.10 20.67
C VAL A 1107 -1.05 36.12 21.01
N GLN A 1108 0.14 36.33 20.46
CA GLN A 1108 1.35 35.59 20.82
C GLN A 1108 2.34 36.52 21.51
N ALA A 1109 2.92 36.05 22.61
CA ALA A 1109 3.98 36.71 23.35
C ALA A 1109 5.33 36.03 23.08
N PHE A 1110 6.36 36.85 22.89
CA PHE A 1110 7.71 36.40 22.59
C PHE A 1110 8.71 37.00 23.56
N THR A 1111 9.55 36.14 24.14
CA THR A 1111 10.65 36.55 25.01
C THR A 1111 11.94 36.64 24.19
N PRO A 1112 12.60 37.81 24.14
CA PRO A 1112 13.89 37.96 23.45
C PRO A 1112 15.02 37.26 24.23
N SER A 1113 16.03 36.77 23.51
CA SER A 1113 17.31 36.35 24.09
C SER A 1113 18.08 37.54 24.69
N GLU A 1114 19.04 37.27 25.58
CA GLU A 1114 19.84 38.34 26.22
C GLU A 1114 20.53 39.27 25.21
N ASP A 1115 21.00 38.71 24.09
CA ASP A 1115 21.63 39.43 22.99
C ASP A 1115 20.64 40.06 22.00
N GLY A 1116 19.33 39.84 22.17
CA GLY A 1116 18.26 40.38 21.33
C GLY A 1116 18.21 39.80 19.91
N ARG A 1117 18.89 38.67 19.66
CA ARG A 1117 18.98 38.05 18.32
C ARG A 1117 17.94 36.96 18.06
N PHE A 1118 17.37 36.37 19.11
CA PHE A 1118 16.37 35.33 19.03
C PHE A 1118 15.13 35.70 19.83
N TYR A 1119 13.96 35.28 19.36
CA TYR A 1119 12.67 35.53 20.00
C TYR A 1119 11.95 34.19 20.15
N PHE A 1120 11.64 33.81 21.39
CA PHE A 1120 11.03 32.52 21.70
C PHE A 1120 9.55 32.71 22.05
N PRO A 1121 8.61 31.99 21.40
CA PRO A 1121 7.20 32.04 21.79
C PRO A 1121 7.08 31.53 23.22
N SER A 1122 6.55 32.36 24.12
CA SER A 1122 6.47 32.08 25.55
C SER A 1122 5.04 31.89 26.04
N LEU A 1123 4.08 32.60 25.43
CA LEU A 1123 2.67 32.50 25.77
C LEU A 1123 1.81 32.81 24.54
N GLN A 1124 0.61 32.22 24.48
CA GLN A 1124 -0.43 32.65 23.54
C GLN A 1124 -1.80 32.50 24.18
N TRP A 1125 -2.76 33.30 23.73
CA TRP A 1125 -4.17 33.15 24.10
C TRP A 1125 -5.08 33.54 22.95
N ASP A 1126 -6.23 32.89 22.90
CA ASP A 1126 -7.24 33.13 21.88
C ASP A 1126 -7.97 34.45 22.16
N VAL A 1127 -8.33 35.13 21.08
CA VAL A 1127 -9.14 36.34 21.08
C VAL A 1127 -10.49 35.98 20.47
N ASN A 1128 -11.56 36.17 21.24
CA ASN A 1128 -12.93 36.03 20.74
C ASN A 1128 -13.32 37.25 19.90
N GLY A 1129 -12.74 37.34 18.70
CA GLY A 1129 -12.86 38.47 17.80
C GLY A 1129 -12.14 38.17 16.49
N TRP A 1130 -11.99 39.19 15.66
CA TRP A 1130 -11.22 39.10 14.40
C TRP A 1130 -11.73 38.01 13.43
N PHE A 1131 -13.05 37.90 13.25
CA PHE A 1131 -13.67 36.89 12.39
C PHE A 1131 -13.54 37.18 10.90
N GLY A 1132 -13.58 38.44 10.48
CA GLY A 1132 -13.48 38.83 9.07
C GLY A 1132 -12.06 38.83 8.53
N GLN A 1133 -11.91 38.56 7.24
CA GLN A 1133 -10.63 38.68 6.53
C GLN A 1133 -10.47 40.03 5.80
N SER A 1134 -11.34 41.01 6.11
CA SER A 1134 -11.32 42.32 5.45
C SER A 1134 -9.99 43.05 5.69
N LEU A 1135 -9.61 43.98 4.79
CA LEU A 1135 -8.46 44.87 5.01
C LEU A 1135 -8.68 45.81 6.20
N ASP A 1136 -9.90 45.94 6.69
CA ASP A 1136 -10.27 46.79 7.81
C ASP A 1136 -10.20 46.05 9.15
N ASN A 1137 -10.26 44.72 9.15
CA ASN A 1137 -10.06 43.89 10.34
C ASN A 1137 -8.57 43.68 10.65
N LYS A 1138 -7.93 44.74 11.16
CA LYS A 1138 -6.47 44.82 11.35
C LYS A 1138 -6.16 45.38 12.74
N PRO A 1139 -6.12 44.49 13.76
CA PRO A 1139 -6.04 44.91 15.15
C PRO A 1139 -4.63 45.42 15.51
N PHE A 1140 -4.60 46.57 16.19
CA PHE A 1140 -3.44 47.06 16.92
C PHE A 1140 -3.50 46.67 18.39
N ILE A 1141 -2.33 46.72 19.02
CA ILE A 1141 -2.07 46.30 20.39
C ILE A 1141 -1.21 47.36 21.10
N ALA A 1142 -1.44 47.56 22.39
CA ALA A 1142 -0.64 48.40 23.27
C ALA A 1142 -0.48 47.74 24.63
N VAL A 1143 0.58 48.09 25.35
CA VAL A 1143 0.86 47.56 26.69
C VAL A 1143 1.02 48.71 27.68
N GLY A 1144 0.33 48.61 28.82
CA GLY A 1144 0.42 49.56 29.92
C GLY A 1144 1.69 49.38 30.78
N LEU A 1145 1.97 50.34 31.66
CA LEU A 1145 3.08 50.24 32.62
C LEU A 1145 2.87 49.15 33.69
N ASP A 1146 1.63 48.71 33.85
CA ASP A 1146 1.17 47.59 34.68
C ASP A 1146 1.23 46.23 33.95
N GLU A 1147 1.80 46.20 32.73
CA GLU A 1147 1.87 45.04 31.84
C GLU A 1147 0.51 44.50 31.35
N HIS A 1148 -0.57 45.26 31.52
CA HIS A 1148 -1.85 44.92 30.90
C HIS A 1148 -1.78 45.16 29.38
N VAL A 1149 -2.39 44.24 28.63
CA VAL A 1149 -2.36 44.20 27.16
C VAL A 1149 -3.71 44.65 26.63
N PHE A 1150 -3.72 45.73 25.86
CA PHE A 1150 -4.91 46.29 25.23
C PHE A 1150 -4.88 45.98 23.74
N ILE A 1151 -5.93 45.33 23.22
CA ILE A 1151 -6.10 45.09 21.80
C ILE A 1151 -7.34 45.80 21.28
N THR A 1152 -7.30 46.14 20.01
CA THR A 1152 -8.48 46.58 19.26
C THR A 1152 -9.17 45.38 18.61
N ASP A 1153 -10.50 45.40 18.58
CA ASP A 1153 -11.32 44.51 17.79
C ASP A 1153 -12.08 45.37 16.76
N PRO A 1154 -11.47 45.62 15.58
CA PRO A 1154 -11.95 46.66 14.67
C PRO A 1154 -13.38 46.44 14.18
N GLU A 1155 -13.71 45.21 13.79
CA GLU A 1155 -15.06 44.82 13.33
C GLU A 1155 -15.99 44.46 14.50
N GLY A 1156 -15.46 44.21 15.70
CA GLY A 1156 -16.23 44.10 16.94
C GLY A 1156 -16.51 45.45 17.62
N TYR A 1157 -16.00 46.56 17.06
CA TYR A 1157 -16.23 47.93 17.52
C TYR A 1157 -15.83 48.22 18.97
N ARG A 1158 -14.79 47.51 19.45
CA ARG A 1158 -14.46 47.49 20.88
C ARG A 1158 -12.96 47.42 21.15
N ILE A 1159 -12.60 47.76 22.38
CA ILE A 1159 -11.28 47.54 22.96
C ILE A 1159 -11.39 46.41 23.99
N ILE A 1160 -10.39 45.53 24.02
CA ILE A 1160 -10.33 44.41 24.97
C ILE A 1160 -9.02 44.51 25.74
N GLU A 1161 -9.13 44.47 27.07
CA GLU A 1161 -8.00 44.46 28.00
C GLU A 1161 -7.76 43.04 28.53
N PHE A 1162 -6.50 42.63 28.52
CA PHE A 1162 -6.01 41.38 29.08
C PHE A 1162 -4.93 41.66 30.12
N THR A 1163 -4.79 40.75 31.08
CA THR A 1163 -3.60 40.66 31.93
C THR A 1163 -2.39 40.17 31.11
N ALA A 1164 -1.18 40.29 31.67
CA ALA A 1164 0.05 39.82 31.02
C ALA A 1164 0.06 38.32 30.68
N ASP A 1165 -0.73 37.51 31.41
CA ASP A 1165 -0.94 36.07 31.21
C ASP A 1165 -2.14 35.73 30.30
N GLY A 1166 -2.75 36.73 29.66
CA GLY A 1166 -3.79 36.51 28.65
C GLY A 1166 -5.20 36.28 29.20
N GLN A 1167 -5.46 36.62 30.47
CA GLN A 1167 -6.81 36.55 31.03
C GLN A 1167 -7.58 37.85 30.72
N PRO A 1168 -8.82 37.78 30.20
CA PRO A 1168 -9.58 38.97 29.88
C PRO A 1168 -9.97 39.72 31.16
N VAL A 1169 -9.72 41.03 31.19
CA VAL A 1169 -10.05 41.92 32.32
C VAL A 1169 -11.38 42.61 32.08
N ARG A 1170 -11.49 43.36 30.98
CA ARG A 1170 -12.69 44.14 30.61
C ARG A 1170 -12.70 44.44 29.11
N THR A 1171 -13.87 44.83 28.61
CA THR A 1171 -14.05 45.34 27.25
C THR A 1171 -15.01 46.51 27.24
N TRP A 1172 -14.88 47.44 26.30
CA TRP A 1172 -15.82 48.55 26.11
C TRP A 1172 -15.86 48.99 24.64
N GLY A 1173 -16.94 49.67 24.28
CA GLY A 1173 -17.26 50.05 22.90
C GLY A 1173 -18.45 49.27 22.37
N ASP A 1174 -19.21 49.93 21.51
CA ASP A 1174 -20.31 49.36 20.73
C ASP A 1174 -20.36 50.08 19.37
N PHE A 1175 -21.02 49.50 18.38
CA PHE A 1175 -21.15 50.10 17.07
C PHE A 1175 -21.90 51.43 17.13
N GLY A 1176 -21.29 52.50 16.62
CA GLY A 1176 -21.96 53.78 16.45
C GLY A 1176 -21.01 54.97 16.48
N SER A 1177 -21.52 56.15 16.84
CA SER A 1177 -20.79 57.44 16.82
C SER A 1177 -20.98 58.29 18.08
N GLY A 1178 -21.69 57.80 19.09
CA GLY A 1178 -21.82 58.41 20.41
C GLY A 1178 -20.51 58.40 21.22
N ALA A 1179 -20.56 58.91 22.45
CA ALA A 1179 -19.37 58.99 23.33
C ALA A 1179 -18.90 57.63 23.86
N GLU A 1180 -19.78 56.62 23.87
CA GLU A 1180 -19.52 55.24 24.32
C GLU A 1180 -19.32 54.27 23.15
N GLU A 1181 -19.52 54.74 21.91
CA GLU A 1181 -19.55 53.94 20.70
C GLU A 1181 -18.27 54.16 19.86
N ILE A 1182 -17.88 53.16 19.08
CA ILE A 1182 -16.73 53.20 18.18
C ILE A 1182 -17.17 52.73 16.80
N GLY A 1183 -16.85 53.48 15.74
CA GLY A 1183 -17.24 53.13 14.38
C GLY A 1183 -16.32 52.06 13.76
N LEU A 1184 -15.02 52.14 14.07
CA LEU A 1184 -14.03 51.10 13.76
C LEU A 1184 -12.80 51.31 14.65
N ALA A 1185 -12.60 50.43 15.64
CA ALA A 1185 -11.48 50.53 16.57
C ALA A 1185 -10.17 50.16 15.86
N ALA A 1186 -9.32 51.13 15.53
CA ALA A 1186 -8.12 50.87 14.74
C ALA A 1186 -6.83 50.88 15.57
N GLY A 1187 -6.39 52.05 16.02
CA GLY A 1187 -5.16 52.22 16.79
C GLY A 1187 -5.46 52.33 18.28
N VAL A 1188 -4.56 51.81 19.12
CA VAL A 1188 -4.62 51.96 20.58
C VAL A 1188 -3.24 52.33 21.13
N ALA A 1189 -3.18 53.23 22.11
CA ALA A 1189 -1.96 53.54 22.84
C ALA A 1189 -2.26 53.95 24.29
N ILE A 1190 -1.32 53.68 25.20
CA ILE A 1190 -1.45 54.01 26.62
C ILE A 1190 -0.45 55.09 26.98
N ASP A 1191 -0.90 56.19 27.60
CA ASP A 1191 0.02 57.23 28.07
C ASP A 1191 0.56 56.96 29.48
N ARG A 1192 1.57 57.73 29.90
CA ARG A 1192 2.24 57.55 31.21
C ARG A 1192 1.32 57.83 32.41
N LEU A 1193 0.17 58.46 32.20
CA LEU A 1193 -0.83 58.72 33.24
C LEU A 1193 -1.91 57.62 33.27
N GLY A 1194 -1.82 56.62 32.38
CA GLY A 1194 -2.75 55.49 32.30
C GLY A 1194 -4.00 55.76 31.47
N PHE A 1195 -4.06 56.85 30.68
CA PHE A 1195 -5.18 57.03 29.75
C PHE A 1195 -5.01 56.15 28.52
N VAL A 1196 -6.14 55.58 28.07
CA VAL A 1196 -6.22 54.80 26.84
C VAL A 1196 -6.63 55.74 25.70
N TRP A 1197 -5.79 55.83 24.69
CA TRP A 1197 -6.05 56.58 23.48
C TRP A 1197 -6.40 55.63 22.35
N VAL A 1198 -7.51 55.89 21.66
CA VAL A 1198 -8.01 55.04 20.58
C VAL A 1198 -8.26 55.88 19.34
N THR A 1199 -7.86 55.40 18.16
CA THR A 1199 -8.30 55.98 16.90
C THR A 1199 -9.53 55.24 16.39
N ASP A 1200 -10.61 56.00 16.21
CA ASP A 1200 -11.84 55.52 15.63
C ASP A 1200 -11.82 55.85 14.13
N ALA A 1201 -11.34 54.88 13.35
CA ALA A 1201 -11.13 55.04 11.93
C ALA A 1201 -12.45 55.12 11.15
N GLY A 1202 -13.54 54.56 11.69
CA GLY A 1202 -14.86 54.58 11.07
C GLY A 1202 -15.52 55.95 11.16
N ASN A 1203 -15.39 56.61 12.32
CA ASN A 1203 -15.94 57.95 12.54
C ASN A 1203 -14.92 59.10 12.37
N ASN A 1204 -13.69 58.79 11.95
CA ASN A 1204 -12.63 59.78 11.73
C ASN A 1204 -12.38 60.68 12.95
N ARG A 1205 -12.13 60.07 14.12
CA ARG A 1205 -11.92 60.79 15.38
C ARG A 1205 -10.92 60.07 16.28
N ILE A 1206 -10.43 60.78 17.29
CA ILE A 1206 -9.57 60.22 18.34
C ILE A 1206 -10.33 60.27 19.67
N LEU A 1207 -10.30 59.17 20.40
CA LEU A 1207 -11.00 58.97 21.66
C LEU A 1207 -9.97 58.83 22.79
N LYS A 1208 -10.24 59.47 23.93
CA LYS A 1208 -9.44 59.33 25.14
C LYS A 1208 -10.31 58.80 26.27
N TYR A 1209 -9.87 57.73 26.92
CA TYR A 1209 -10.57 57.09 28.02
C TYR A 1209 -9.72 57.12 29.29
N ARG A 1210 -10.37 57.37 30.43
CA ARG A 1210 -9.85 57.04 31.76
C ARG A 1210 -10.50 55.76 32.22
N LEU A 1211 -9.68 54.76 32.51
CA LEU A 1211 -10.16 53.51 33.07
C LEU A 1211 -10.59 53.72 34.53
N PRO A 1212 -11.69 53.07 34.97
CA PRO A 1212 -12.18 53.14 36.35
C PRO A 1212 -11.32 52.35 37.33
#